data_AF-A0A8T2IBX8-F1
#
_entry.id   AF-A0A8T2IBX8-F1
#
_cell.length_a   1.000
_cell.length_b   1.000
_cell.length_c   1.000
_cell.angle_alpha   90.00
_cell.angle_beta   90.00
_cell.angle_gamma   90.00
#
_symmetry.space_group_name_H-M   'P 1'
#
loop_
_entity.id
_entity.type
_entity.pdbx_description
1 polymer ?
#
loop_
_entity_poly.entity_id
_entity_poly.type
_entity_poly.pdbx_seq_one_letter_code
_entity_poly.pdbx_strand_id
1 'polypeptide(L)'
;MVYSMSKQRETITTRFERIDAEDIHAVLKVLDAIGKGALPMTALFSADEDDNDEVPNKKMSPMQKRKKLLNDLQETLKMLTNGRVKREYKVATGCPAHIGRIYTTGLQSFPRKVRYMLAKLYLDVDMENAHPRMLLQLAIQHNLPHAMLEDYVQNREQRLSDLCKALKISREKAKKEILKLMNYNARTDYEAEVPTWLVPLAEEFQILRDEIAELYPDHKKIKENRDYNIEGSTMNLVLCTIERQYLFAFIAFFESKGLEVDVLAHDGLMPIKNDKITQELLDEATEYVFLEKGYRLPLAIKEMDVVLPDMEDKNYLIDKAEAILEEQLCDTSSRVRNVVSHPDRYTFHFGTRIATDCPSGHTHTGECFQIDLCNDGQAYYRCNSKECEHNKKPYSLGRWKEKADSGGVAGIPLPADMREFDISYVNMLYEVIEKEEGEEDEATKELYRSTLIEYTNKFLAVVGGKNVVIVEETFDERGFRQKFIFRKINETRALFSNCKGVMGLWFCAEKRRAYKGFICSPKGTKSAPKYYNLFNGLKVERQYNLEEWKCDETKIDLILKHLFEVICASNKKVYHFVLTWCKKAFIEQKKTRVAIIITGQMGCGKSLIVHKFLNVKVVGCPSDTDFDPDVRDAGCTVHTSHALFTNFNGLLHGRLLVVVDEAGLWENNTKQVQELKSKITEPTAVLEEKFVNSMNTQCFNNFVLTTNEEHPIKVEPQDRRFLILHPSNHRMGDKPYFDALCAQIEADGSAAHFYKYLESYECDTGIVGDRNELPMTTTKRELLEHALAPEVKFVIDLVEKEQPIWTLDGQCWEPVKDGEFYPAATVYDTYCKWWDENGMSAPYRPAKKSRPEFQKQFLKITGLVSEKRLDKRGVIWNNTANIIKKLGRDGYTAEAMACEG
;
A
#
# COMPACT_ATOMS: atom_id res chain seq x y z
N MET A 1 -50.81 4.72 40.43
CA MET A 1 -50.19 6.06 40.46
C MET A 1 -48.72 6.09 40.03
N VAL A 2 -47.99 4.97 39.98
CA VAL A 2 -46.58 4.93 39.52
C VAL A 2 -46.44 4.86 37.97
N TYR A 3 -47.47 4.37 37.27
CA TYR A 3 -47.48 4.24 35.80
C TYR A 3 -47.66 5.58 35.04
N SER A 4 -47.97 6.69 35.74
CA SER A 4 -48.18 8.01 35.10
C SER A 4 -47.02 9.00 35.26
N MET A 5 -45.89 8.59 35.86
CA MET A 5 -44.68 9.43 35.95
C MET A 5 -43.62 9.10 34.88
N SER A 6 -43.81 8.05 34.08
CA SER A 6 -42.83 7.58 33.08
C SER A 6 -42.77 8.40 31.79
N LYS A 7 -43.73 9.30 31.54
CA LYS A 7 -43.76 10.17 30.34
C LYS A 7 -43.02 11.50 30.48
N GLN A 8 -42.41 11.80 31.64
CA GLN A 8 -41.81 13.12 31.91
C GLN A 8 -40.28 13.13 32.15
N ARG A 9 -39.55 12.04 31.91
CA ARG A 9 -38.10 11.98 32.19
C ARG A 9 -37.20 11.53 31.03
N GLU A 10 -37.60 11.74 29.78
CA GLU A 10 -36.67 11.63 28.63
C GLU A 10 -35.74 12.85 28.48
N THR A 11 -35.84 13.83 29.37
CA THR A 11 -35.03 15.08 29.38
C THR A 11 -33.93 15.07 30.44
N ILE A 12 -33.20 13.96 30.60
CA ILE A 12 -31.90 13.95 31.31
C ILE A 12 -30.80 14.00 30.25
N THR A 13 -30.79 15.06 29.45
CA THR A 13 -29.73 15.29 28.46
C THR A 13 -28.58 16.09 29.04
N THR A 14 -28.70 16.68 30.23
CA THR A 14 -27.66 17.54 30.82
C THR A 14 -27.32 17.14 32.25
N ARG A 15 -26.03 17.04 32.57
CA ARG A 15 -25.49 16.85 33.93
C ARG A 15 -24.36 17.84 34.22
N PHE A 16 -23.96 17.97 35.49
CA PHE A 16 -22.87 18.85 35.92
C PHE A 16 -21.77 18.02 36.58
N GLU A 17 -20.69 17.76 35.85
CA GLU A 17 -19.52 17.06 36.37
C GLU A 17 -18.75 17.98 37.33
N ARG A 18 -18.62 17.58 38.59
CA ARG A 18 -17.66 18.14 39.55
C ARG A 18 -16.25 17.60 39.27
N ILE A 19 -15.30 18.49 38.98
CA ILE A 19 -13.89 18.15 38.71
C ILE A 19 -13.02 19.23 39.35
N ASP A 20 -11.94 18.84 40.01
CA ASP A 20 -10.96 19.81 40.53
C ASP A 20 -10.05 20.34 39.40
N ALA A 21 -9.82 21.65 39.39
CA ALA A 21 -8.88 22.27 38.45
C ALA A 21 -7.46 21.75 38.68
N GLU A 22 -7.08 21.46 39.92
CA GLU A 22 -5.76 20.94 40.27
C GLU A 22 -5.52 19.57 39.65
N ASP A 23 -6.54 18.70 39.62
CA ASP A 23 -6.47 17.38 38.99
C ASP A 23 -6.28 17.50 37.47
N ILE A 24 -7.00 18.42 36.82
CA ILE A 24 -6.81 18.70 35.38
C ILE A 24 -5.38 19.18 35.11
N HIS A 25 -4.86 20.09 35.94
CA HIS A 25 -3.49 20.57 35.82
C HIS A 25 -2.44 19.47 36.06
N ALA A 26 -2.68 18.55 36.98
CA ALA A 26 -1.80 17.40 37.19
C ALA A 26 -1.72 16.52 35.94
N VAL A 27 -2.86 16.20 35.31
CA VAL A 27 -2.88 15.41 34.07
C VAL A 27 -2.22 16.17 32.92
N LEU A 28 -2.41 17.48 32.82
CA LEU A 28 -1.75 18.31 31.80
C LEU A 28 -0.21 18.33 31.99
N LYS A 29 0.29 18.34 33.22
CA LYS A 29 1.74 18.22 33.50
C LYS A 29 2.29 16.88 33.01
N VAL A 30 1.57 15.79 33.25
CA VAL A 30 1.96 14.46 32.74
C VAL A 30 1.92 14.44 31.20
N LEU A 31 0.93 15.05 30.54
CA LEU A 31 0.87 15.15 29.08
C LEU A 31 1.97 16.02 28.45
N ASP A 32 2.40 17.05 29.16
CA ASP A 32 3.53 17.90 28.78
C ASP A 32 4.85 17.11 28.92
N ALA A 33 5.03 16.39 30.04
CA ALA A 33 6.14 15.48 30.24
C ALA A 33 6.21 14.40 29.14
N ILE A 34 5.09 13.78 28.77
CA ILE A 34 5.00 12.86 27.63
C ILE A 34 5.39 13.56 26.32
N GLY A 35 4.97 14.81 26.13
CA GLY A 35 5.30 15.60 24.94
C GLY A 35 6.76 15.95 24.79
N LYS A 36 7.43 16.16 25.92
CA LYS A 36 8.86 16.44 26.04
C LYS A 36 9.70 15.15 26.10
N GLY A 37 9.07 13.98 26.04
CA GLY A 37 9.73 12.68 26.08
C GLY A 37 10.17 12.22 27.48
N ALA A 38 9.72 12.88 28.55
CA ALA A 38 10.07 12.55 29.94
C ALA A 38 9.24 11.41 30.54
N LEU A 39 8.08 11.07 29.97
CA LEU A 39 7.23 9.95 30.39
C LEU A 39 6.66 9.20 29.17
N PRO A 40 6.45 7.88 29.25
CA PRO A 40 5.83 7.11 28.16
C PRO A 40 4.32 7.33 28.10
N MET A 41 3.70 7.06 26.94
CA MET A 41 2.23 7.11 26.80
C MET A 41 1.51 6.17 27.77
N THR A 42 2.14 5.07 28.19
CA THR A 42 1.60 4.10 29.16
C THR A 42 1.33 4.69 30.55
N ALA A 43 1.90 5.86 30.86
CA ALA A 43 1.60 6.60 32.07
C ALA A 43 0.12 7.03 32.15
N LEU A 44 -0.51 7.35 31.01
CA LEU A 44 -1.90 7.83 30.93
C LEU A 44 -2.85 6.89 30.22
N PHE A 45 -2.35 5.97 29.40
CA PHE A 45 -3.12 5.01 28.63
C PHE A 45 -2.73 3.60 29.07
N SER A 46 -3.69 2.71 29.30
CA SER A 46 -3.37 1.29 29.51
C SER A 46 -3.06 0.60 28.18
N ALA A 47 -2.20 -0.42 28.19
CA ALA A 47 -1.88 -1.20 26.98
C ALA A 47 -3.13 -1.82 26.32
N ASP A 48 -4.18 -2.07 27.12
CA ASP A 48 -5.45 -2.65 26.70
C ASP A 48 -6.48 -1.64 26.15
N GLU A 49 -6.29 -0.33 26.35
CA GLU A 49 -7.18 0.74 25.85
C GLU A 49 -6.95 1.05 24.36
N ASP A 50 -5.94 0.44 23.75
CA ASP A 50 -5.65 0.54 22.32
C ASP A 50 -6.57 -0.32 21.42
N ASP A 51 -7.49 -1.09 22.02
CA ASP A 51 -8.34 -2.06 21.32
C ASP A 51 -9.85 -1.82 21.38
N ASN A 52 -10.34 -0.80 22.09
CA ASN A 52 -11.79 -0.60 22.34
C ASN A 52 -12.57 0.16 21.25
N ASP A 53 -11.99 0.44 20.08
CA ASP A 53 -12.75 1.03 18.97
C ASP A 53 -13.43 -0.09 18.15
N GLU A 54 -14.75 -0.26 18.34
CA GLU A 54 -15.67 -1.23 17.70
C GLU A 54 -15.77 -1.15 16.16
N VAL A 55 -14.81 -0.55 15.45
CA VAL A 55 -14.77 -0.57 13.98
C VAL A 55 -13.31 -0.70 13.50
N PRO A 56 -12.95 -1.71 12.67
CA PRO A 56 -11.57 -1.97 12.22
C PRO A 56 -10.88 -0.83 11.43
N ASN A 57 -11.58 0.26 11.08
CA ASN A 57 -11.16 1.22 10.06
C ASN A 57 -10.69 2.60 10.58
N LYS A 58 -10.41 2.78 11.88
CA LYS A 58 -9.99 4.11 12.38
C LYS A 58 -9.17 4.12 13.69
N LYS A 59 -8.17 3.24 13.86
CA LYS A 59 -7.28 3.33 15.04
C LYS A 59 -6.48 4.65 15.02
N MET A 60 -6.65 5.49 16.04
CA MET A 60 -5.89 6.73 16.23
C MET A 60 -4.45 6.44 16.66
N SER A 61 -3.46 7.14 16.08
CA SER A 61 -2.06 7.03 16.51
C SER A 61 -1.83 7.57 17.92
N PRO A 62 -0.76 7.19 18.63
CA PRO A 62 -0.45 7.70 19.97
C PRO A 62 -0.37 9.23 20.02
N MET A 63 0.22 9.87 18.99
CA MET A 63 0.23 11.34 18.87
C MET A 63 -1.18 11.93 18.69
N GLN A 64 -2.05 11.26 17.93
CA GLN A 64 -3.45 11.68 17.77
C GLN A 64 -4.24 11.52 19.07
N LYS A 65 -4.02 10.44 19.82
CA LYS A 65 -4.62 10.22 21.15
C LYS A 65 -4.18 11.28 22.15
N ARG A 66 -2.87 11.57 22.22
CA ARG A 66 -2.31 12.66 23.04
C ARG A 66 -2.90 14.01 22.68
N LYS A 67 -2.93 14.34 21.38
CA LYS A 67 -3.47 15.63 20.90
C LYS A 67 -4.96 15.77 21.20
N LYS A 68 -5.75 14.71 21.01
CA LYS A 68 -7.17 14.69 21.35
C LYS A 68 -7.37 14.89 22.85
N LEU A 69 -6.67 14.11 23.68
CA LEU A 69 -6.76 14.24 25.14
C LEU A 69 -6.35 15.62 25.63
N LEU A 70 -5.29 16.21 25.07
CA LEU A 70 -4.87 17.58 25.39
C LEU A 70 -5.97 18.59 25.07
N ASN A 71 -6.61 18.48 23.89
CA ASN A 71 -7.71 19.35 23.50
C ASN A 71 -8.93 19.17 24.43
N ASP A 72 -9.32 17.93 24.71
CA ASP A 72 -10.48 17.61 25.55
C ASP A 72 -10.29 18.12 26.99
N LEU A 73 -9.09 18.02 27.56
CA LEU A 73 -8.75 18.57 28.88
C LEU A 73 -8.73 20.11 28.88
N GLN A 74 -8.16 20.73 27.84
CA GLN A 74 -8.16 22.19 27.71
C GLN A 74 -9.58 22.76 27.56
N GLU A 75 -10.45 22.07 26.81
CA GLU A 75 -11.86 22.44 26.69
C GLU A 75 -12.60 22.28 28.01
N THR A 76 -12.36 21.16 28.71
CA THR A 76 -12.92 20.92 30.05
C THR A 76 -12.51 22.03 31.03
N LEU A 77 -11.24 22.44 31.02
CA LEU A 77 -10.73 23.52 31.85
C LEU A 77 -11.40 24.87 31.52
N LYS A 78 -11.63 25.15 30.23
CA LYS A 78 -12.33 26.38 29.80
C LYS A 78 -13.79 26.42 30.22
N MET A 79 -14.46 25.26 30.25
CA MET A 79 -15.86 25.14 30.64
C MET A 79 -16.05 25.08 32.17
N LEU A 80 -14.98 24.88 32.94
CA LEU A 80 -15.02 24.74 34.39
C LEU A 80 -15.42 26.06 35.06
N THR A 81 -16.57 26.07 35.72
CA THR A 81 -17.07 27.23 36.48
C THR A 81 -17.45 26.76 37.88
N ASN A 82 -16.83 27.34 38.92
CA ASN A 82 -17.03 26.96 40.33
C ASN A 82 -16.87 25.43 40.58
N GLY A 83 -15.86 24.82 39.98
CA GLY A 83 -15.59 23.38 40.12
C GLY A 83 -16.59 22.47 39.41
N ARG A 84 -17.45 23.00 38.54
CA ARG A 84 -18.47 22.25 37.79
C ARG A 84 -18.36 22.47 36.29
N VAL A 85 -18.61 21.41 35.52
CA VAL A 85 -18.64 21.42 34.05
C VAL A 85 -19.99 20.91 33.57
N LYS A 86 -20.73 21.74 32.84
CA LYS A 86 -22.01 21.34 32.23
C LYS A 86 -21.75 20.42 31.04
N ARG A 87 -22.38 19.24 31.02
CA ARG A 87 -22.25 18.23 29.96
C ARG A 87 -23.59 17.85 29.36
N GLU A 88 -23.62 17.72 28.03
CA GLU A 88 -24.79 17.24 27.29
C GLU A 88 -24.58 15.83 26.75
N TYR A 89 -25.48 14.92 27.10
CA TYR A 89 -25.52 13.53 26.64
C TYR A 89 -26.41 13.39 25.40
N LYS A 90 -25.89 12.79 24.33
CA LYS A 90 -26.56 12.61 23.04
C LYS A 90 -26.39 11.18 22.53
N VAL A 91 -27.39 10.68 21.81
CA VAL A 91 -27.28 9.39 21.11
C VAL A 91 -26.31 9.50 19.92
N ALA A 92 -25.75 8.36 19.49
CA ALA A 92 -24.85 8.31 18.33
C ALA A 92 -25.51 8.85 17.05
N THR A 93 -24.70 9.44 16.17
CA THR A 93 -25.19 10.04 14.92
C THR A 93 -25.83 8.99 13.99
N GLY A 94 -27.12 9.17 13.70
CA GLY A 94 -27.91 8.27 12.85
C GLY A 94 -28.77 7.27 13.62
N CYS A 95 -28.73 7.26 14.95
CA CYS A 95 -29.66 6.50 15.78
C CYS A 95 -30.87 7.36 16.19
N PRO A 96 -32.10 6.81 16.23
CA PRO A 96 -33.24 7.45 16.88
C PRO A 96 -32.96 7.78 18.36
N ALA A 97 -33.62 8.81 18.89
CA ALA A 97 -33.41 9.27 20.27
C ALA A 97 -33.62 8.17 21.35
N HIS A 98 -34.44 7.15 21.05
CA HIS A 98 -34.75 6.07 21.97
C HIS A 98 -33.89 4.79 21.75
N ILE A 99 -32.92 4.78 20.83
CA ILE A 99 -32.12 3.58 20.48
C ILE A 99 -30.63 3.82 20.75
N GLY A 100 -29.99 2.85 21.41
CA GLY A 100 -28.56 2.81 21.70
C GLY A 100 -28.12 3.64 22.92
N ARG A 101 -26.81 3.65 23.15
CA ARG A 101 -26.14 4.37 24.24
C ARG A 101 -26.17 5.89 24.04
N ILE A 102 -25.98 6.62 25.14
CA ILE A 102 -25.80 8.08 25.16
C ILE A 102 -24.33 8.43 25.48
N TYR A 103 -23.82 9.44 24.80
CA TYR A 103 -22.42 9.85 24.83
C TYR A 103 -22.30 11.34 25.17
N THR A 104 -21.28 11.70 25.95
CA THR A 104 -20.86 13.07 26.19
C THR A 104 -19.35 13.21 25.98
N THR A 105 -18.90 14.41 25.66
CA THR A 105 -17.48 14.82 25.75
C THR A 105 -17.23 15.26 27.19
N GLY A 106 -16.67 14.39 28.03
CA GLY A 106 -16.51 14.60 29.48
C GLY A 106 -15.83 13.43 30.17
N LEU A 107 -16.08 13.23 31.47
CA LEU A 107 -15.52 12.11 32.25
C LEU A 107 -15.81 10.76 31.60
N GLN A 108 -16.99 10.58 31.01
CA GLN A 108 -17.38 9.37 30.26
C GLN A 108 -16.41 9.05 29.10
N SER A 109 -15.87 10.07 28.43
CA SER A 109 -15.04 9.90 27.23
C SER A 109 -13.55 9.74 27.52
N PHE A 110 -13.09 10.09 28.73
CA PHE A 110 -11.68 9.97 29.07
C PHE A 110 -11.24 8.51 29.25
N PRO A 111 -9.98 8.17 28.91
CA PRO A 111 -9.37 6.88 29.25
C PRO A 111 -9.48 6.60 30.75
N ARG A 112 -9.56 5.33 31.16
CA ARG A 112 -9.85 4.92 32.54
C ARG A 112 -8.89 5.55 33.55
N LYS A 113 -7.57 5.49 33.29
CA LYS A 113 -6.55 6.11 34.16
C LYS A 113 -6.78 7.61 34.31
N VAL A 114 -7.04 8.31 33.21
CA VAL A 114 -7.32 9.76 33.23
C VAL A 114 -8.63 10.07 33.94
N ARG A 115 -9.68 9.32 33.64
CA ARG A 115 -11.00 9.46 34.27
C ARG A 115 -10.87 9.32 35.78
N TYR A 116 -10.19 8.30 36.28
CA TYR A 116 -10.01 8.08 37.72
C TYR A 116 -9.21 9.20 38.39
N MET A 117 -8.20 9.77 37.72
CA MET A 117 -7.48 10.93 38.24
C MET A 117 -8.37 12.17 38.38
N LEU A 118 -9.35 12.35 37.49
CA LEU A 118 -10.27 13.50 37.50
C LEU A 118 -11.54 13.24 38.34
N ALA A 119 -11.88 11.97 38.58
CA ALA A 119 -13.12 11.54 39.20
C ALA A 119 -12.97 11.22 40.71
N LYS A 120 -12.04 11.85 41.40
CA LYS A 120 -11.74 11.59 42.83
C LYS A 120 -12.91 11.80 43.78
N LEU A 121 -13.89 12.63 43.37
CA LEU A 121 -15.11 12.94 44.14
C LEU A 121 -16.22 11.90 43.99
N TYR A 122 -16.05 10.88 43.14
CA TYR A 122 -17.10 9.91 42.82
C TYR A 122 -16.79 8.50 43.31
N LEU A 123 -17.78 7.63 43.30
CA LEU A 123 -17.61 6.17 43.34
C LEU A 123 -17.85 5.62 41.93
N ASP A 124 -17.10 4.60 41.52
CA ASP A 124 -17.34 3.91 40.24
C ASP A 124 -18.26 2.71 40.52
N VAL A 125 -19.54 2.83 40.16
CA VAL A 125 -20.56 1.79 40.39
C VAL A 125 -20.86 1.11 39.06
N ASP A 126 -20.33 -0.10 38.88
CA ASP A 126 -20.46 -0.90 37.65
C ASP A 126 -21.65 -1.88 37.75
N MET A 127 -22.34 -2.10 36.63
CA MET A 127 -23.31 -3.17 36.43
C MET A 127 -22.56 -4.49 36.21
N GLU A 128 -22.82 -5.47 37.06
CA GLU A 128 -22.10 -6.75 37.00
C GLU A 128 -22.50 -7.58 35.79
N ASN A 129 -21.54 -7.83 34.89
CA ASN A 129 -21.72 -8.72 33.73
C ASN A 129 -22.95 -8.34 32.87
N ALA A 130 -23.11 -7.03 32.62
CA ALA A 130 -24.31 -6.41 32.07
C ALA A 130 -24.85 -7.11 30.82
N HIS A 131 -24.09 -7.14 29.73
CA HIS A 131 -24.57 -7.66 28.45
C HIS A 131 -24.95 -9.15 28.49
N PRO A 132 -24.14 -10.08 29.02
CA PRO A 132 -24.54 -11.48 29.14
C PRO A 132 -25.80 -11.69 30.00
N ARG A 133 -25.96 -10.94 31.11
CA ARG A 133 -27.16 -11.01 31.93
C ARG A 133 -28.40 -10.49 31.18
N MET A 134 -28.28 -9.35 30.49
CA MET A 134 -29.36 -8.79 29.67
C MET A 134 -29.74 -9.73 28.52
N LEU A 135 -28.76 -10.37 27.90
CA LEU A 135 -28.98 -11.34 26.83
C LEU A 135 -29.71 -12.59 27.33
N LEU A 136 -29.32 -13.13 28.48
CA LEU A 136 -30.00 -14.26 29.12
C LEU A 136 -31.48 -13.92 29.39
N GLN A 137 -31.73 -12.72 29.89
CA GLN A 137 -33.08 -12.24 30.19
C GLN A 137 -33.95 -12.12 28.93
N LEU A 138 -33.40 -11.57 27.86
CA LEU A 138 -34.06 -11.51 26.55
C LEU A 138 -34.36 -12.91 26.02
N ALA A 139 -33.39 -13.83 26.13
CA ALA A 139 -33.56 -15.20 25.67
C ALA A 139 -34.71 -15.91 26.41
N ILE A 140 -34.78 -15.77 27.74
CA ILE A 140 -35.89 -16.30 28.55
C ILE A 140 -37.22 -15.67 28.14
N GLN A 141 -37.28 -14.35 27.98
CA GLN A 141 -38.50 -13.61 27.64
C GLN A 141 -39.09 -14.06 26.29
N HIS A 142 -38.22 -14.29 25.31
CA HIS A 142 -38.60 -14.68 23.96
C HIS A 142 -38.59 -16.20 23.75
N ASN A 143 -38.39 -16.99 24.81
CA ASN A 143 -38.35 -18.46 24.77
C ASN A 143 -37.30 -19.01 23.77
N LEU A 144 -36.12 -18.40 23.75
CA LEU A 144 -34.96 -18.78 22.93
C LEU A 144 -34.03 -19.74 23.70
N PRO A 145 -33.18 -20.53 23.01
CA PRO A 145 -32.17 -21.37 23.66
C PRO A 145 -31.20 -20.55 24.52
N HIS A 146 -30.98 -20.96 25.78
CA HIS A 146 -30.18 -20.19 26.75
C HIS A 146 -29.47 -21.04 27.81
N ALA A 147 -29.37 -22.36 27.62
CA ALA A 147 -28.83 -23.26 28.64
C ALA A 147 -27.34 -23.01 28.90
N MET A 148 -26.56 -22.75 27.84
CA MET A 148 -25.12 -22.52 27.96
C MET A 148 -24.83 -21.11 28.49
N LEU A 149 -25.59 -20.12 28.06
CA LEU A 149 -25.51 -18.74 28.54
C LEU A 149 -25.92 -18.65 30.01
N GLU A 150 -26.97 -19.37 30.42
CA GLU A 150 -27.38 -19.45 31.81
C GLU A 150 -26.26 -20.03 32.68
N ASP A 151 -25.67 -21.15 32.26
CA ASP A 151 -24.53 -21.75 32.94
C ASP A 151 -23.33 -20.79 33.01
N TYR A 152 -23.01 -20.07 31.92
CA TYR A 152 -21.95 -19.07 31.94
C TYR A 152 -22.24 -17.94 32.94
N VAL A 153 -23.47 -17.44 33.00
CA VAL A 153 -23.87 -16.36 33.91
C VAL A 153 -23.84 -16.81 35.37
N GLN A 154 -24.28 -18.05 35.66
CA GLN A 154 -24.31 -18.60 37.02
C GLN A 154 -22.90 -19.00 37.52
N ASN A 155 -22.06 -19.57 36.64
CA ASN A 155 -20.75 -20.13 36.98
C ASN A 155 -19.57 -19.29 36.47
N ARG A 156 -19.78 -17.98 36.26
CA ARG A 156 -18.86 -17.09 35.53
C ARG A 156 -17.41 -17.16 35.97
N GLU A 157 -17.12 -17.07 37.26
CA GLU A 157 -15.73 -17.06 37.74
C GLU A 157 -15.03 -18.41 37.52
N GLN A 158 -15.77 -19.52 37.66
CA GLN A 158 -15.24 -20.84 37.32
C GLN A 158 -14.99 -20.95 35.82
N ARG A 159 -15.94 -20.51 34.97
CA ARG A 159 -15.80 -20.53 33.51
C ARG A 159 -14.63 -19.68 33.03
N LEU A 160 -14.45 -18.48 33.59
CA LEU A 160 -13.29 -17.65 33.30
C LEU A 160 -11.97 -18.32 33.76
N SER A 161 -11.96 -18.95 34.92
CA SER A 161 -10.79 -19.69 35.44
C SER A 161 -10.43 -20.88 34.54
N ASP A 162 -11.41 -21.67 34.10
CA ASP A 162 -11.23 -22.78 33.17
C ASP A 162 -10.61 -22.31 31.85
N LEU A 163 -11.13 -21.19 31.32
CA LEU A 163 -10.64 -20.61 30.07
C LEU A 163 -9.22 -20.04 30.21
N CYS A 164 -8.93 -19.36 31.32
CA CYS A 164 -7.58 -18.88 31.64
C CYS A 164 -6.57 -20.03 31.70
N LYS A 165 -6.94 -21.15 32.33
CA LYS A 165 -6.08 -22.35 32.44
C LYS A 165 -5.87 -23.01 31.09
N ALA A 166 -6.93 -23.22 30.32
CA ALA A 166 -6.87 -23.88 29.02
C ALA A 166 -6.04 -23.08 28.00
N LEU A 167 -6.21 -21.76 27.97
CA LEU A 167 -5.55 -20.90 26.98
C LEU A 167 -4.30 -20.19 27.50
N LYS A 168 -3.94 -20.35 28.78
CA LYS A 168 -2.84 -19.63 29.45
C LYS A 168 -2.94 -18.11 29.27
N ILE A 169 -4.15 -17.57 29.43
CA ILE A 169 -4.44 -16.14 29.28
C ILE A 169 -4.84 -15.50 30.60
N SER A 170 -4.68 -14.18 30.70
CA SER A 170 -5.16 -13.41 31.86
C SER A 170 -6.69 -13.37 31.93
N ARG A 171 -7.24 -13.12 33.12
CA ARG A 171 -8.69 -12.97 33.34
C ARG A 171 -9.32 -11.90 32.44
N GLU A 172 -8.63 -10.80 32.20
CA GLU A 172 -9.13 -9.73 31.31
C GLU A 172 -9.15 -10.17 29.84
N LYS A 173 -8.14 -10.92 29.39
CA LYS A 173 -8.15 -11.54 28.05
C LYS A 173 -9.30 -12.55 27.92
N ALA A 174 -9.53 -13.39 28.94
CA ALA A 174 -10.64 -14.36 28.95
C ALA A 174 -12.01 -13.68 28.83
N LYS A 175 -12.24 -12.56 29.55
CA LYS A 175 -13.48 -11.76 29.40
C LYS A 175 -13.65 -11.24 27.98
N LYS A 176 -12.58 -10.71 27.38
CA LYS A 176 -12.60 -10.21 25.99
C LYS A 176 -12.94 -11.31 24.99
N GLU A 177 -12.46 -12.53 25.20
CA GLU A 177 -12.81 -13.67 24.33
C GLU A 177 -14.30 -14.03 24.38
N ILE A 178 -14.92 -14.05 25.57
CA ILE A 178 -16.37 -14.29 25.69
C ILE A 178 -17.18 -13.18 25.00
N LEU A 179 -16.79 -11.91 25.18
CA LEU A 179 -17.46 -10.80 24.50
C LEU A 179 -17.34 -10.88 22.97
N LYS A 180 -16.20 -11.37 22.45
CA LYS A 180 -16.02 -11.61 21.02
C LYS A 180 -16.95 -12.72 20.53
N LEU A 181 -17.04 -13.84 21.26
CA LEU A 181 -17.93 -14.97 20.93
C LEU A 181 -19.40 -14.55 20.93
N MET A 182 -19.79 -13.68 21.85
CA MET A 182 -21.15 -13.13 21.93
C MET A 182 -21.46 -12.25 20.72
N ASN A 183 -20.53 -11.35 20.34
CA ASN A 183 -20.80 -10.36 19.30
C ASN A 183 -20.45 -10.80 17.87
N TYR A 184 -19.56 -11.77 17.68
CA TYR A 184 -19.04 -12.17 16.37
C TYR A 184 -19.02 -13.68 16.19
N ASN A 185 -19.08 -14.10 14.93
CA ASN A 185 -18.83 -15.48 14.50
C ASN A 185 -17.33 -15.72 14.47
N ALA A 186 -16.67 -15.62 15.62
CA ALA A 186 -15.29 -16.05 15.74
C ALA A 186 -15.29 -17.57 15.64
N ARG A 187 -14.95 -18.11 14.46
CA ARG A 187 -14.37 -19.45 14.42
C ARG A 187 -13.12 -19.38 15.26
N THR A 188 -13.20 -19.93 16.44
CA THR A 188 -12.07 -19.94 17.33
C THR A 188 -11.19 -21.09 16.89
N ASP A 189 -10.24 -20.77 16.03
CA ASP A 189 -9.10 -21.62 15.69
C ASP A 189 -8.17 -21.68 16.93
N TYR A 190 -8.70 -22.20 18.04
CA TYR A 190 -7.90 -22.48 19.22
C TYR A 190 -7.03 -23.69 18.88
N GLU A 191 -5.72 -23.46 18.71
CA GLU A 191 -4.74 -24.54 18.53
C GLU A 191 -4.61 -25.42 19.80
N ALA A 192 -5.07 -24.91 20.95
CA ALA A 192 -5.11 -25.61 22.24
C ALA A 192 -6.49 -26.21 22.54
N GLU A 193 -6.52 -27.29 23.33
CA GLU A 193 -7.77 -27.84 23.86
C GLU A 193 -8.53 -26.77 24.65
N VAL A 194 -9.76 -26.47 24.20
CA VAL A 194 -10.64 -25.54 24.89
C VAL A 194 -11.61 -26.25 25.83
N PRO A 195 -12.11 -25.53 26.85
CA PRO A 195 -13.12 -26.10 27.73
C PRO A 195 -14.34 -26.59 26.94
N THR A 196 -14.86 -27.76 27.31
CA THR A 196 -15.94 -28.46 26.58
C THR A 196 -17.25 -27.66 26.46
N TRP A 197 -17.46 -26.67 27.33
CA TRP A 197 -18.63 -25.79 27.34
C TRP A 197 -18.52 -24.61 26.36
N LEU A 198 -17.31 -24.27 25.88
CA LEU A 198 -17.07 -23.05 25.11
C LEU A 198 -17.68 -23.10 23.70
N VAL A 199 -17.56 -24.25 23.04
CA VAL A 199 -18.12 -24.45 21.69
C VAL A 199 -19.66 -24.45 21.71
N PRO A 200 -20.34 -25.20 22.60
CA PRO A 200 -21.80 -25.10 22.76
C PRO A 200 -22.29 -23.68 23.08
N LEU A 201 -21.57 -22.93 23.91
CA LEU A 201 -21.90 -21.53 24.20
C LEU A 201 -21.79 -20.65 22.94
N ALA A 202 -20.77 -20.85 22.11
CA ALA A 202 -20.60 -20.11 20.87
C ALA A 202 -21.72 -20.40 19.85
N GLU A 203 -22.16 -21.65 19.77
CA GLU A 203 -23.31 -22.07 18.96
C GLU A 203 -24.61 -21.44 19.47
N GLU A 204 -24.82 -21.42 20.79
CA GLU A 204 -25.98 -20.75 21.39
C GLU A 204 -25.97 -19.24 21.13
N PHE A 205 -24.82 -18.57 21.22
CA PHE A 205 -24.68 -17.17 20.84
C PHE A 205 -25.01 -16.90 19.38
N GLN A 206 -24.68 -17.83 18.46
CA GLN A 206 -25.08 -17.70 17.06
C GLN A 206 -26.60 -17.65 16.92
N ILE A 207 -27.29 -18.60 17.54
CA ILE A 207 -28.76 -18.67 17.50
C ILE A 207 -29.35 -17.38 18.06
N LEU A 208 -28.84 -16.91 19.21
CA LEU A 208 -29.32 -15.69 19.84
C LEU A 208 -29.12 -14.44 18.97
N ARG A 209 -28.00 -14.32 18.26
CA ARG A 209 -27.77 -13.19 17.33
C ARG A 209 -28.81 -13.18 16.22
N ASP A 210 -29.04 -14.33 15.61
CA ASP A 210 -29.94 -14.46 14.46
C ASP A 210 -31.39 -14.17 14.88
N GLU A 211 -31.86 -14.80 15.96
CA GLU A 211 -33.23 -14.65 16.47
C GLU A 211 -33.50 -13.23 17.00
N ILE A 212 -32.56 -12.63 17.74
CA ILE A 212 -32.72 -11.26 18.24
C ILE A 212 -32.73 -10.25 17.09
N ALA A 213 -31.91 -10.45 16.05
CA ALA A 213 -31.92 -9.55 14.90
C ALA A 213 -33.29 -9.54 14.20
N GLU A 214 -33.96 -10.69 14.10
CA GLU A 214 -35.32 -10.78 13.55
C GLU A 214 -36.39 -10.18 14.46
N LEU A 215 -36.26 -10.35 15.78
CA LEU A 215 -37.19 -9.78 16.77
C LEU A 215 -37.14 -8.24 16.83
N TYR A 216 -36.02 -7.63 16.44
CA TYR A 216 -35.79 -6.18 16.54
C TYR A 216 -35.46 -5.54 15.16
N PRO A 217 -36.41 -5.49 14.22
CA PRO A 217 -36.18 -5.04 12.85
C PRO A 217 -35.78 -3.56 12.74
N ASP A 218 -36.24 -2.71 13.66
CA ASP A 218 -35.86 -1.28 13.69
C ASP A 218 -34.37 -1.11 14.03
N HIS A 219 -33.84 -1.93 14.96
CA HIS A 219 -32.43 -1.98 15.29
C HIS A 219 -31.62 -2.57 14.13
N LYS A 220 -32.13 -3.62 13.48
CA LYS A 220 -31.52 -4.27 12.32
C LYS A 220 -31.32 -3.29 11.16
N LYS A 221 -32.36 -2.53 10.83
CA LYS A 221 -32.36 -1.52 9.75
C LYS A 221 -31.30 -0.43 9.93
N ILE A 222 -30.96 -0.07 11.17
CA ILE A 222 -29.89 0.90 11.47
C ILE A 222 -28.51 0.34 11.06
N LYS A 223 -28.34 -0.99 11.13
CA LYS A 223 -27.07 -1.69 10.89
C LYS A 223 -26.91 -2.22 9.46
N GLU A 224 -28.01 -2.53 8.76
CA GLU A 224 -28.02 -3.08 7.38
C GLU A 224 -27.10 -2.38 6.37
N ASN A 225 -26.95 -1.05 6.45
CA ASN A 225 -26.15 -0.27 5.49
C ASN A 225 -24.72 0.03 5.95
N ARG A 226 -24.32 -0.42 7.15
CA ARG A 226 -23.09 0.02 7.82
C ARG A 226 -22.19 -1.12 8.29
N ASP A 227 -22.67 -2.35 8.30
CA ASP A 227 -21.98 -3.46 8.97
C ASP A 227 -21.93 -4.73 8.13
N TYR A 228 -20.83 -5.48 8.27
CA TYR A 228 -20.62 -6.79 7.67
C TYR A 228 -21.12 -7.93 8.57
N ASN A 229 -21.39 -7.63 9.85
CA ASN A 229 -21.95 -8.54 10.85
C ASN A 229 -23.29 -7.96 11.34
N ILE A 230 -24.31 -8.03 10.49
CA ILE A 230 -25.59 -7.34 10.72
C ILE A 230 -26.24 -7.87 12.00
N GLU A 231 -26.29 -9.18 12.18
CA GLU A 231 -26.97 -9.86 13.28
C GLU A 231 -26.30 -9.56 14.62
N GLY A 232 -24.98 -9.75 14.71
CA GLY A 232 -24.21 -9.45 15.91
C GLY A 232 -24.24 -7.97 16.30
N SER A 233 -24.10 -7.07 15.33
CA SER A 233 -24.18 -5.63 15.58
C SER A 233 -25.59 -5.15 15.91
N THR A 234 -26.63 -5.86 15.44
CA THR A 234 -28.02 -5.61 15.82
C THR A 234 -28.26 -6.01 17.26
N MET A 235 -27.85 -7.22 17.66
CA MET A 235 -27.94 -7.70 19.04
C MET A 235 -27.20 -6.76 20.00
N ASN A 236 -25.96 -6.35 19.68
CA ASN A 236 -25.21 -5.39 20.50
C ASN A 236 -25.95 -4.04 20.64
N LEU A 237 -26.59 -3.54 19.57
CA LEU A 237 -27.37 -2.29 19.63
C LEU A 237 -28.64 -2.43 20.50
N VAL A 238 -29.28 -3.60 20.47
CA VAL A 238 -30.42 -3.92 21.36
C VAL A 238 -29.95 -3.93 22.81
N LEU A 239 -28.87 -4.64 23.13
CA LEU A 239 -28.29 -4.69 24.47
C LEU A 239 -27.88 -3.30 24.97
N CYS A 240 -27.25 -2.47 24.13
CA CYS A 240 -26.93 -1.07 24.43
C CYS A 240 -28.18 -0.21 24.71
N THR A 241 -29.30 -0.50 24.04
CA THR A 241 -30.57 0.20 24.27
C THR A 241 -31.16 -0.16 25.63
N ILE A 242 -31.12 -1.45 25.97
CA ILE A 242 -31.56 -1.98 27.26
C ILE A 242 -30.68 -1.44 28.39
N GLU A 243 -29.35 -1.53 28.24
CA GLU A 243 -28.37 -1.00 29.20
C GLU A 243 -28.67 0.45 29.60
N ARG A 244 -29.03 1.29 28.62
CA ARG A 244 -29.43 2.67 28.89
C ARG A 244 -30.72 2.77 29.71
N GLN A 245 -31.70 1.90 29.50
CA GLN A 245 -32.93 1.86 30.30
C GLN A 245 -32.65 1.49 31.76
N TYR A 246 -31.75 0.52 32.00
CA TYR A 246 -31.29 0.16 33.34
C TYR A 246 -30.57 1.33 34.01
N LEU A 247 -29.64 1.96 33.31
CA LEU A 247 -28.90 3.12 33.79
C LEU A 247 -29.85 4.23 34.27
N PHE A 248 -30.90 4.56 33.50
CA PHE A 248 -31.89 5.55 33.92
C PHE A 248 -32.74 5.13 35.11
N ALA A 249 -33.07 3.83 35.23
CA ALA A 249 -33.81 3.32 36.38
C ALA A 249 -32.95 3.40 37.67
N PHE A 250 -31.67 3.05 37.59
CA PHE A 250 -30.73 3.22 38.71
C PHE A 250 -30.57 4.69 39.09
N ILE A 251 -30.41 5.59 38.13
CA ILE A 251 -30.33 7.04 38.42
C ILE A 251 -31.59 7.51 39.15
N ALA A 252 -32.77 7.12 38.68
CA ALA A 252 -34.03 7.50 39.33
C ALA A 252 -34.10 6.98 40.78
N PHE A 253 -33.60 5.77 41.04
CA PHE A 253 -33.49 5.21 42.39
C PHE A 253 -32.54 6.02 43.27
N PHE A 254 -31.30 6.26 42.84
CA PHE A 254 -30.31 7.04 43.60
C PHE A 254 -30.82 8.44 43.92
N GLU A 255 -31.40 9.13 42.94
CA GLU A 255 -31.99 10.45 43.12
C GLU A 255 -33.18 10.43 44.10
N SER A 256 -34.00 9.37 44.10
CA SER A 256 -35.09 9.20 45.07
C SER A 256 -34.60 9.05 46.51
N LYS A 257 -33.37 8.58 46.69
CA LYS A 257 -32.68 8.46 47.99
C LYS A 257 -31.89 9.72 48.36
N GLY A 258 -31.96 10.77 47.52
CA GLY A 258 -31.24 12.03 47.72
C GLY A 258 -29.75 11.95 47.39
N LEU A 259 -29.34 10.99 46.56
CA LEU A 259 -27.96 10.83 46.10
C LEU A 259 -27.81 11.39 44.68
N GLU A 260 -26.84 12.27 44.49
CA GLU A 260 -26.58 12.89 43.20
C GLU A 260 -25.70 12.00 42.30
N VAL A 261 -26.14 11.82 41.06
CA VAL A 261 -25.41 11.12 40.00
C VAL A 261 -25.04 12.12 38.91
N ASP A 262 -23.74 12.40 38.76
CA ASP A 262 -23.25 13.42 37.83
C ASP A 262 -22.72 12.82 36.52
N VAL A 263 -22.13 11.61 36.55
CA VAL A 263 -21.53 10.98 35.38
C VAL A 263 -22.27 9.70 35.02
N LEU A 264 -22.69 9.63 33.76
CA LEU A 264 -23.26 8.44 33.16
C LEU A 264 -22.15 7.69 32.43
N ALA A 265 -21.86 6.45 32.84
CA ALA A 265 -20.85 5.59 32.22
C ALA A 265 -21.53 4.48 31.40
N HIS A 266 -20.79 3.91 30.45
CA HIS A 266 -21.20 2.63 29.85
C HIS A 266 -20.89 1.53 30.85
N ASP A 267 -21.83 0.63 31.06
CA ASP A 267 -21.77 -0.42 32.07
C ASP A 267 -21.77 0.06 33.54
N GLY A 268 -22.20 1.30 33.85
CA GLY A 268 -22.29 1.80 35.23
C GLY A 268 -22.74 3.27 35.39
N LEU A 269 -22.62 3.80 36.60
CA LEU A 269 -22.82 5.22 36.94
C LEU A 269 -21.79 5.69 37.96
N MET A 270 -21.49 7.00 37.98
CA MET A 270 -20.62 7.59 39.01
C MET A 270 -21.40 8.57 39.90
N PRO A 271 -21.97 8.09 41.03
CA PRO A 271 -22.51 8.97 42.06
C PRO A 271 -21.40 9.65 42.84
N ILE A 272 -21.70 10.80 43.44
CA ILE A 272 -20.77 11.48 44.35
C ILE A 272 -20.54 10.59 45.57
N LYS A 273 -19.29 10.52 46.05
CA LYS A 273 -18.92 9.81 47.28
C LYS A 273 -19.86 10.21 48.42
N ASN A 274 -20.50 9.21 49.01
CA ASN A 274 -21.42 9.36 50.12
C ASN A 274 -21.44 8.06 50.93
N ASP A 275 -21.32 8.16 52.25
CA ASP A 275 -21.27 6.99 53.15
C ASP A 275 -22.55 6.12 53.10
N LYS A 276 -23.65 6.67 52.56
CA LYS A 276 -24.89 5.92 52.34
C LYS A 276 -24.80 4.93 51.17
N ILE A 277 -23.82 5.05 50.28
CA ILE A 277 -23.64 4.17 49.14
C ILE A 277 -22.89 2.92 49.62
N THR A 278 -23.65 2.00 50.19
CA THR A 278 -23.16 0.69 50.67
C THR A 278 -23.63 -0.43 49.75
N GLN A 279 -23.09 -1.64 49.92
CA GLN A 279 -23.53 -2.80 49.13
C GLN A 279 -25.03 -3.08 49.35
N GLU A 280 -25.56 -2.87 50.55
CA GLU A 280 -27.00 -3.03 50.83
C GLU A 280 -27.87 -2.07 49.99
N LEU A 281 -27.42 -0.82 49.80
CA LEU A 281 -28.13 0.13 48.94
C LEU A 281 -28.08 -0.29 47.47
N LEU A 282 -26.96 -0.86 47.02
CA LEU A 282 -26.81 -1.40 45.67
C LEU A 282 -27.74 -2.58 45.42
N ASP A 283 -27.93 -3.43 46.44
CA ASP A 283 -28.89 -4.54 46.39
C ASP A 283 -30.34 -4.02 46.37
N GLU A 284 -30.67 -3.01 47.18
CA GLU A 284 -31.98 -2.31 47.10
C GLU A 284 -32.24 -1.71 45.71
N ALA A 285 -31.22 -1.11 45.09
CA ALA A 285 -31.30 -0.55 43.75
C ALA A 285 -31.60 -1.66 42.72
N THR A 286 -30.93 -2.80 42.87
CA THR A 286 -31.14 -3.98 42.02
C THR A 286 -32.57 -4.51 42.13
N GLU A 287 -33.12 -4.58 43.34
CA GLU A 287 -34.52 -4.96 43.58
C GLU A 287 -35.52 -3.94 43.03
N TYR A 288 -35.24 -2.65 43.18
CA TYR A 288 -36.07 -1.60 42.61
C TYR A 288 -36.20 -1.73 41.09
N VAL A 289 -35.07 -1.92 40.40
CA VAL A 289 -35.07 -2.10 38.94
C VAL A 289 -35.71 -3.42 38.54
N PHE A 290 -35.55 -4.49 39.33
CA PHE A 290 -36.26 -5.75 39.12
C PHE A 290 -37.78 -5.57 39.16
N LEU A 291 -38.31 -4.82 40.13
CA LEU A 291 -39.75 -4.54 40.22
C LEU A 291 -40.25 -3.64 39.09
N GLU A 292 -39.45 -2.71 38.60
CA GLU A 292 -39.85 -1.77 37.54
C GLU A 292 -39.70 -2.36 36.12
N LYS A 293 -38.63 -3.11 35.87
CA LYS A 293 -38.23 -3.61 34.54
C LYS A 293 -38.38 -5.12 34.37
N GLY A 294 -38.61 -5.85 35.46
CA GLY A 294 -38.80 -7.30 35.46
C GLY A 294 -37.53 -8.13 35.58
N TYR A 295 -36.33 -7.52 35.67
CA TYR A 295 -35.09 -8.29 35.76
C TYR A 295 -34.02 -7.74 36.71
N ARG A 296 -33.21 -8.65 37.24
CA ARG A 296 -32.16 -8.39 38.23
C ARG A 296 -30.83 -8.14 37.54
N LEU A 297 -30.24 -6.97 37.78
CA LEU A 297 -28.91 -6.62 37.33
C LEU A 297 -28.11 -6.06 38.52
N PRO A 298 -27.25 -6.87 39.16
CA PRO A 298 -26.49 -6.45 40.33
C PRO A 298 -25.54 -5.28 40.03
N LEU A 299 -25.32 -4.45 41.05
CA LEU A 299 -24.34 -3.36 41.03
C LEU A 299 -23.18 -3.67 41.98
N ALA A 300 -21.97 -3.27 41.60
CA ALA A 300 -20.77 -3.40 42.41
C ALA A 300 -19.93 -2.12 42.42
N ILE A 301 -19.30 -1.82 43.55
CA ILE A 301 -18.33 -0.72 43.67
C ILE A 301 -16.97 -1.21 43.19
N LYS A 302 -16.33 -0.41 42.33
CA LYS A 302 -15.00 -0.69 41.80
C LYS A 302 -13.98 0.28 42.36
N GLU A 303 -12.85 -0.26 42.80
CA GLU A 303 -11.74 0.54 43.31
C GLU A 303 -11.09 1.37 42.20
N MET A 304 -10.84 2.64 42.50
CA MET A 304 -10.28 3.64 41.59
C MET A 304 -8.84 4.01 41.99
N ASP A 305 -7.94 3.03 41.94
CA ASP A 305 -6.53 3.25 42.29
C ASP A 305 -5.69 3.67 41.07
N VAL A 306 -5.03 4.83 41.17
CA VAL A 306 -4.05 5.33 40.18
C VAL A 306 -2.87 5.99 40.91
N VAL A 307 -1.66 5.52 40.65
CA VAL A 307 -0.40 6.10 41.19
C VAL A 307 0.27 6.97 40.12
N LEU A 308 0.71 8.19 40.50
CA LEU A 308 1.49 9.09 39.64
C LEU A 308 2.98 8.70 39.67
N PRO A 309 3.70 8.69 38.53
CA PRO A 309 5.16 8.64 38.52
C PRO A 309 5.74 9.94 39.12
N ASP A 310 6.63 9.84 40.11
CA ASP A 310 7.25 11.02 40.76
C ASP A 310 8.37 11.62 39.88
N MET A 311 8.47 12.94 39.80
CA MET A 311 9.30 13.67 38.81
C MET A 311 10.68 14.09 39.33
N GLU A 312 11.06 13.74 40.56
CA GLU A 312 12.34 14.09 41.22
C GLU A 312 13.14 12.86 41.68
N ASP A 313 13.20 11.80 40.88
CA ASP A 313 13.94 10.60 41.28
C ASP A 313 15.46 10.84 41.23
N LYS A 314 16.06 11.18 42.38
CA LYS A 314 17.51 11.27 42.55
C LYS A 314 18.22 9.98 42.13
N ASN A 315 17.56 8.82 42.22
CA ASN A 315 18.15 7.55 41.81
C ASN A 315 18.34 7.51 40.29
N TYR A 316 17.38 8.01 39.50
CA TYR A 316 17.54 8.13 38.05
C TYR A 316 18.74 8.99 37.65
N LEU A 317 18.97 10.12 38.34
CA LEU A 317 20.11 10.99 38.08
C LEU A 317 21.44 10.39 38.54
N ILE A 318 21.44 9.63 39.63
CA ILE A 318 22.60 8.90 40.14
C ILE A 318 22.96 7.76 39.17
N ASP A 319 21.98 6.95 38.75
CA ASP A 319 22.17 5.85 37.79
C ASP A 319 22.74 6.36 36.47
N LYS A 320 22.28 7.54 36.01
CA LYS A 320 22.84 8.20 34.82
C LYS A 320 24.26 8.69 35.01
N ALA A 321 24.59 9.28 36.15
CA ALA A 321 25.95 9.71 36.45
C ALA A 321 26.91 8.51 36.56
N GLU A 322 26.49 7.40 37.17
CA GLU A 322 27.27 6.16 37.28
C GLU A 322 27.46 5.47 35.93
N ALA A 323 26.45 5.43 35.05
CA ALA A 323 26.60 4.89 33.70
C ALA A 323 27.62 5.68 32.85
N ILE A 324 27.63 7.01 32.94
CA ILE A 324 28.62 7.86 32.25
C ILE A 324 30.03 7.60 32.81
N LEU A 325 30.14 7.30 34.11
CA LEU A 325 31.43 6.96 34.72
C LEU A 325 31.99 5.64 34.23
N GLU A 326 31.13 4.61 34.16
CA GLU A 326 31.51 3.29 33.64
C GLU A 326 32.01 3.38 32.20
N GLU A 327 31.34 4.19 31.37
CA GLU A 327 31.71 4.40 29.97
C GLU A 327 33.06 5.13 29.80
N GLN A 328 33.32 6.17 30.61
CA GLN A 328 34.49 7.04 30.40
C GLN A 328 35.76 6.58 31.13
N LEU A 329 35.63 5.81 32.21
CA LEU A 329 36.76 5.38 33.04
C LEU A 329 37.04 3.88 32.96
N CYS A 330 36.19 3.09 32.27
CA CYS A 330 36.25 1.63 32.25
C CYS A 330 36.40 1.00 33.65
N ASP A 331 35.86 1.65 34.69
CA ASP A 331 35.96 1.23 36.08
C ASP A 331 34.56 1.14 36.71
N THR A 332 34.05 -0.09 36.85
CA THR A 332 32.75 -0.40 37.46
C THR A 332 32.77 -0.35 38.99
N SER A 333 33.93 -0.08 39.60
CA SER A 333 34.07 -0.03 41.07
C SER A 333 33.81 1.35 41.67
N SER A 334 33.69 2.38 40.83
CA SER A 334 33.55 3.78 41.23
C SER A 334 32.07 4.16 41.36
N ARG A 335 31.62 4.39 42.59
CA ARG A 335 30.24 4.84 42.91
C ARG A 335 30.20 6.32 43.25
N VAL A 336 29.08 6.97 42.96
CA VAL A 336 28.80 8.35 43.39
C VAL A 336 28.75 8.38 44.92
N ARG A 337 29.60 9.20 45.53
CA ARG A 337 29.66 9.33 47.00
C ARG A 337 28.90 10.54 47.51
N ASN A 338 28.86 11.61 46.73
CA ASN A 338 28.19 12.84 47.12
C ASN A 338 27.60 13.54 45.90
N VAL A 339 26.43 14.15 46.08
CA VAL A 339 25.72 14.93 45.05
C VAL A 339 25.45 16.32 45.58
N VAL A 340 25.98 17.33 44.90
CA VAL A 340 25.76 18.74 45.21
C VAL A 340 24.84 19.32 44.14
N SER A 341 23.68 19.84 44.56
CA SER A 341 22.74 20.50 43.66
C SER A 341 23.09 21.99 43.56
N HIS A 342 23.16 22.49 42.32
CA HIS A 342 23.29 23.90 41.99
C HIS A 342 22.08 24.36 41.15
N PRO A 343 21.79 25.68 41.07
CA PRO A 343 20.63 26.20 40.34
C PRO A 343 20.60 25.81 38.85
N ASP A 344 21.78 25.59 38.26
CA ASP A 344 22.01 25.39 36.84
C ASP A 344 22.56 23.99 36.50
N ARG A 345 22.95 23.18 37.51
CA ARG A 345 23.53 21.85 37.32
C ARG A 345 23.48 20.97 38.58
N TYR A 346 23.69 19.67 38.39
CA TYR A 346 23.97 18.71 39.46
C TYR A 346 25.42 18.24 39.37
N THR A 347 26.13 18.28 40.50
CA THR A 347 27.53 17.92 40.60
C THR A 347 27.69 16.62 41.39
N PHE A 348 28.29 15.61 40.79
CA PHE A 348 28.47 14.27 41.33
C PHE A 348 29.95 14.05 41.64
N HIS A 349 30.28 13.82 42.90
CA HIS A 349 31.64 13.49 43.35
C HIS A 349 31.76 11.98 43.55
N PHE A 350 32.85 11.41 43.04
CA PHE A 350 33.15 9.99 43.16
C PHE A 350 34.65 9.78 43.36
N GLY A 351 34.98 8.63 43.95
CA GLY A 351 36.37 8.27 44.23
C GLY A 351 36.64 6.83 43.86
N THR A 352 37.78 6.60 43.20
CA THR A 352 38.20 5.29 42.73
C THR A 352 38.85 4.51 43.86
N ARG A 353 38.57 3.20 43.95
CA ARG A 353 39.21 2.29 44.94
C ARG A 353 40.54 1.74 44.44
N ILE A 354 40.74 1.76 43.13
CA ILE A 354 41.97 1.36 42.45
C ILE A 354 42.62 2.59 41.80
N ALA A 355 43.88 2.44 41.38
CA ALA A 355 44.60 3.47 40.67
C ALA A 355 44.01 3.56 39.25
N THR A 356 43.36 4.69 38.93
CA THR A 356 42.58 4.86 37.70
C THR A 356 43.17 5.99 36.87
N ASP A 357 43.37 5.73 35.58
CA ASP A 357 43.89 6.71 34.64
C ASP A 357 42.80 7.69 34.22
N CYS A 358 43.06 8.99 34.33
CA CYS A 358 42.18 10.00 33.73
C CYS A 358 42.37 10.04 32.21
N PRO A 359 41.45 10.65 31.44
CA PRO A 359 41.55 10.76 29.97
C PRO A 359 42.82 11.44 29.42
N SER A 360 43.65 12.05 30.28
CA SER A 360 44.97 12.58 29.93
C SER A 360 46.14 11.61 30.17
N GLY A 361 45.88 10.40 30.65
CA GLY A 361 46.90 9.38 30.93
C GLY A 361 47.61 9.50 32.28
N HIS A 362 47.05 10.24 33.25
CA HIS A 362 47.58 10.28 34.62
C HIS A 362 46.81 9.34 35.53
N THR A 363 47.51 8.53 36.32
CA THR A 363 46.92 7.61 37.30
C THR A 363 46.66 8.32 38.63
N HIS A 364 45.44 8.21 39.15
CA HIS A 364 45.06 8.77 40.45
C HIS A 364 44.36 7.74 41.35
N THR A 365 44.48 7.90 42.66
CA THR A 365 43.76 7.11 43.68
C THR A 365 42.98 8.05 44.61
N GLY A 366 41.76 7.69 45.00
CA GLY A 366 40.93 8.46 45.95
C GLY A 366 39.83 9.33 45.30
N GLU A 367 39.32 10.32 46.06
CA GLU A 367 38.18 11.19 45.67
C GLU A 367 38.61 12.35 44.77
N CYS A 368 39.20 12.01 43.63
CA CYS A 368 39.86 12.98 42.74
C CYS A 368 39.00 13.36 41.53
N PHE A 369 37.72 12.99 41.47
CA PHE A 369 36.93 13.12 40.24
C PHE A 369 35.49 13.61 40.46
N GLN A 370 34.95 14.28 39.44
CA GLN A 370 33.63 14.90 39.46
C GLN A 370 32.97 14.91 38.08
N ILE A 371 31.65 14.70 38.02
CA ILE A 371 30.82 14.93 36.84
C ILE A 371 29.80 16.04 37.15
N ASP A 372 29.66 16.99 36.23
CA ASP A 372 28.63 18.03 36.25
C ASP A 372 27.58 17.76 35.17
N LEU A 373 26.32 17.59 35.54
CA LEU A 373 25.17 17.49 34.63
C LEU A 373 24.39 18.81 34.63
N CYS A 374 24.48 19.58 33.54
CA CYS A 374 23.81 20.87 33.41
C CYS A 374 22.35 20.74 32.95
N ASN A 375 21.50 21.67 33.39
CA ASN A 375 20.06 21.66 33.08
C ASN A 375 19.74 21.80 31.59
N ASP A 376 20.62 22.46 30.84
CA ASP A 376 20.59 22.61 29.39
C ASP A 376 20.93 21.32 28.62
N GLY A 377 21.28 20.25 29.35
CA GLY A 377 21.57 18.94 28.81
C GLY A 377 23.04 18.70 28.51
N GLN A 378 23.98 19.57 28.90
CA GLN A 378 25.42 19.35 28.72
C GLN A 378 26.07 18.65 29.94
N ALA A 379 27.01 17.74 29.71
CA ALA A 379 27.75 17.03 30.76
C ALA A 379 29.24 17.36 30.71
N TYR A 380 29.89 17.46 31.87
CA TYR A 380 31.32 17.74 32.00
C TYR A 380 31.99 16.82 33.00
N TYR A 381 33.21 16.41 32.71
CA TYR A 381 34.09 15.67 33.60
C TYR A 381 35.21 16.57 34.13
N ARG A 382 35.56 16.41 35.42
CA ARG A 382 36.68 17.12 36.05
C ARG A 382 37.50 16.17 36.92
N CYS A 383 38.83 16.32 36.84
CA CYS A 383 39.75 15.75 37.81
C CYS A 383 40.17 16.85 38.81
N ASN A 384 39.91 16.63 40.09
CA ASN A 384 40.18 17.55 41.19
C ASN A 384 41.62 17.43 41.75
N SER A 385 42.48 16.59 41.15
CA SER A 385 43.91 16.53 41.51
C SER A 385 44.61 17.86 41.20
N LYS A 386 45.38 18.41 42.15
CA LYS A 386 46.06 19.72 42.00
C LYS A 386 47.13 19.72 40.89
N GLU A 387 47.61 18.55 40.51
CA GLU A 387 48.67 18.34 39.52
C GLU A 387 48.11 18.08 38.11
N CYS A 388 46.79 17.92 37.94
CA CYS A 388 46.15 17.62 36.67
C CYS A 388 45.65 18.89 35.95
N GLU A 389 45.95 19.04 34.66
CA GLU A 389 45.51 20.21 33.85
C GLU A 389 43.98 20.35 33.79
N HIS A 390 43.23 19.23 33.89
CA HIS A 390 41.77 19.21 33.92
C HIS A 390 41.14 19.75 35.21
N ASN A 391 41.93 20.06 36.25
CA ASN A 391 41.45 20.82 37.40
C ASN A 391 41.11 22.27 37.00
N LYS A 392 41.81 22.82 36.00
CA LYS A 392 41.63 24.20 35.51
C LYS A 392 40.69 24.34 34.31
N LYS A 393 40.51 23.28 33.50
CA LYS A 393 39.59 23.25 32.35
C LYS A 393 38.81 21.92 32.32
N PRO A 394 37.48 21.90 32.59
CA PRO A 394 36.68 20.69 32.54
C PRO A 394 36.61 20.10 31.12
N TYR A 395 36.62 18.78 31.03
CA TYR A 395 36.46 18.06 29.77
C TYR A 395 34.96 17.93 29.45
N SER A 396 34.53 18.39 28.28
CA SER A 396 33.13 18.28 27.85
C SER A 396 32.83 16.85 27.41
N LEU A 397 31.84 16.22 28.03
CA LEU A 397 31.34 14.88 27.68
C LEU A 397 30.24 14.92 26.61
N GLY A 398 29.83 16.11 26.17
CA GLY A 398 28.75 16.28 25.19
C GLY A 398 27.39 16.50 25.84
N ARG A 399 26.32 16.46 25.05
CA ARG A 399 24.95 16.56 25.57
C ARG A 399 24.51 15.21 26.14
N TRP A 400 24.17 15.17 27.42
CA TRP A 400 23.56 14.00 28.08
C TRP A 400 22.04 13.88 27.82
N LYS A 401 21.40 14.91 27.24
CA LYS A 401 19.96 14.91 26.88
C LYS A 401 19.67 14.58 25.41
N GLU A 402 20.69 14.32 24.60
CA GLU A 402 20.53 13.74 23.26
C GLU A 402 21.28 12.40 23.24
N LYS A 403 20.63 11.38 22.69
CA LYS A 403 21.13 10.00 22.66
C LYS A 403 22.61 9.96 22.31
N ALA A 404 23.41 9.43 23.24
CA ALA A 404 24.72 8.88 22.91
C ALA A 404 24.47 7.68 21.98
N ASP A 405 24.56 7.92 20.68
CA ASP A 405 25.04 6.89 19.77
C ASP A 405 26.54 6.72 20.05
N SER A 406 26.98 5.46 20.05
CA SER A 406 28.38 4.99 20.17
C SER A 406 29.00 4.83 21.57
N GLY A 407 28.41 3.97 22.39
CA GLY A 407 29.12 3.13 23.36
C GLY A 407 28.76 1.66 23.07
N GLY A 408 29.69 0.91 22.46
CA GLY A 408 29.44 -0.41 21.90
C GLY A 408 29.11 -1.47 22.95
N VAL A 409 27.82 -1.78 23.12
CA VAL A 409 27.39 -3.16 23.37
C VAL A 409 27.40 -3.84 22.01
N ALA A 410 28.09 -4.98 21.87
CA ALA A 410 28.12 -5.75 20.63
C ALA A 410 26.67 -5.93 20.13
N GLY A 411 26.35 -5.32 18.98
CA GLY A 411 25.03 -5.44 18.39
C GLY A 411 24.67 -6.91 18.22
N ILE A 412 23.39 -7.25 18.44
CA ILE A 412 22.91 -8.62 18.22
C ILE A 412 23.21 -8.95 16.76
N PRO A 413 24.05 -9.97 16.48
CA PRO A 413 24.40 -10.30 15.11
C PRO A 413 23.13 -10.63 14.33
N LEU A 414 22.89 -9.89 13.25
CA LEU A 414 21.88 -10.30 12.28
C LEU A 414 22.30 -11.65 11.69
N PRO A 415 21.36 -12.54 11.30
CA PRO A 415 21.69 -13.81 10.68
C PRO A 415 22.64 -13.58 9.50
N ALA A 416 23.67 -14.42 9.38
CA ALA A 416 24.67 -14.28 8.31
C ALA A 416 24.03 -14.36 6.91
N ASP A 417 22.90 -15.07 6.81
CA ASP A 417 22.10 -15.23 5.60
C ASP A 417 20.74 -14.52 5.76
N MET A 418 20.65 -13.27 5.28
CA MET A 418 19.42 -12.45 5.32
C MET A 418 18.72 -12.42 3.96
N ARG A 419 18.51 -13.59 3.34
CA ARG A 419 17.82 -13.71 2.04
C ARG A 419 16.30 -13.73 2.16
N GLU A 420 15.78 -14.32 3.22
CA GLU A 420 14.33 -14.48 3.42
C GLU A 420 13.94 -14.10 4.84
N PHE A 421 12.65 -13.83 5.04
CA PHE A 421 12.09 -13.51 6.34
C PHE A 421 12.01 -14.78 7.21
N ASP A 422 12.86 -14.86 8.23
CA ASP A 422 12.85 -15.94 9.22
C ASP A 422 12.09 -15.53 10.47
N ILE A 423 10.90 -16.09 10.63
CA ILE A 423 10.05 -15.86 11.80
C ILE A 423 10.69 -16.38 13.10
N SER A 424 11.54 -17.41 13.02
CA SER A 424 12.17 -18.03 14.19
C SER A 424 13.15 -17.08 14.86
N TYR A 425 13.94 -16.34 14.07
CA TYR A 425 14.82 -15.29 14.56
C TYR A 425 14.03 -14.16 15.22
N VAL A 426 12.92 -13.75 14.60
CA VAL A 426 12.05 -12.70 15.14
C VAL A 426 11.40 -13.13 16.45
N ASN A 427 10.97 -14.39 16.56
CA ASN A 427 10.42 -14.95 17.79
C ASN A 427 11.47 -14.99 18.90
N MET A 428 12.71 -15.40 18.60
CA MET A 428 13.82 -15.36 19.57
C MET A 428 14.04 -13.94 20.11
N LEU A 429 14.05 -12.94 19.21
CA LEU A 429 14.18 -11.55 19.64
C LEU A 429 13.01 -11.11 20.52
N TYR A 430 11.80 -11.56 20.20
CA TYR A 430 10.57 -11.21 20.91
C TYR A 430 10.44 -11.86 22.29
N GLU A 431 10.87 -13.12 22.43
CA GLU A 431 10.90 -13.83 23.71
C GLU A 431 11.72 -13.07 24.75
N VAL A 432 12.87 -12.50 24.35
CA VAL A 432 13.71 -11.67 25.22
C VAL A 432 13.00 -10.36 25.61
N ILE A 433 12.26 -9.75 24.68
CA ILE A 433 11.49 -8.52 24.91
C ILE A 433 10.34 -8.75 25.92
N GLU A 434 9.70 -9.92 25.90
CA GLU A 434 8.55 -10.25 26.77
C GLU A 434 8.89 -10.80 28.16
N LYS A 435 10.16 -11.13 28.47
CA LYS A 435 10.54 -11.58 29.84
C LYS A 435 10.13 -10.56 30.91
N GLU A 436 9.67 -11.04 32.07
CA GLU A 436 9.18 -10.19 33.18
C GLU A 436 10.29 -9.31 33.80
N GLU A 437 9.88 -8.30 34.59
CA GLU A 437 10.79 -7.37 35.29
C GLU A 437 11.71 -8.11 36.27
N GLY A 438 13.02 -8.08 36.02
CA GLY A 438 14.05 -8.63 36.92
C GLY A 438 15.08 -9.56 36.29
N GLU A 439 14.85 -10.10 35.08
CA GLU A 439 15.77 -11.05 34.42
C GLU A 439 16.70 -10.42 33.36
N GLU A 440 16.29 -9.33 32.71
CA GLU A 440 17.12 -8.56 31.76
C GLU A 440 16.80 -7.06 31.88
N ASP A 441 17.81 -6.21 31.72
CA ASP A 441 17.67 -4.75 31.84
C ASP A 441 16.94 -4.13 30.63
N GLU A 442 16.33 -2.96 30.83
CA GLU A 442 15.50 -2.31 29.80
C GLU A 442 16.32 -1.84 28.58
N ALA A 443 17.62 -1.59 28.73
CA ALA A 443 18.48 -1.22 27.60
C ALA A 443 18.72 -2.43 26.68
N THR A 444 18.91 -3.63 27.26
CA THR A 444 18.94 -4.89 26.53
C THR A 444 17.62 -5.11 25.78
N LYS A 445 16.47 -5.00 26.45
CA LYS A 445 15.15 -5.14 25.78
C LYS A 445 14.97 -4.15 24.63
N GLU A 446 15.42 -2.90 24.78
CA GLU A 446 15.36 -1.90 23.70
C GLU A 446 16.28 -2.24 22.52
N LEU A 447 17.47 -2.80 22.78
CA LEU A 447 18.36 -3.31 21.73
C LEU A 447 17.68 -4.42 20.92
N TYR A 448 17.04 -5.39 21.59
CA TYR A 448 16.27 -6.45 20.94
C TYR A 448 15.06 -5.89 20.15
N ARG A 449 14.33 -4.90 20.70
CA ARG A 449 13.23 -4.22 19.98
C ARG A 449 13.73 -3.53 18.71
N SER A 450 14.83 -2.79 18.80
CA SER A 450 15.40 -2.08 17.66
C SER A 450 15.88 -3.03 16.57
N THR A 451 16.55 -4.12 16.95
CA THR A 451 17.00 -5.19 16.04
C THR A 451 15.82 -5.89 15.37
N LEU A 452 14.75 -6.18 16.13
CA LEU A 452 13.52 -6.78 15.58
C LEU A 452 12.88 -5.88 14.54
N ILE A 453 12.76 -4.58 14.83
CA ILE A 453 12.17 -3.61 13.90
C ILE A 453 13.03 -3.45 12.65
N GLU A 454 14.35 -3.38 12.80
CA GLU A 454 15.29 -3.29 11.69
C GLU A 454 15.23 -4.53 10.78
N TYR A 455 15.31 -5.72 11.37
CA TYR A 455 15.18 -6.99 10.66
C TYR A 455 13.83 -7.07 9.93
N THR A 456 12.73 -6.78 10.62
CA THR A 456 11.38 -6.85 10.02
C THR A 456 11.22 -5.81 8.92
N ASN A 457 11.77 -4.60 9.08
CA ASN A 457 11.78 -3.57 8.03
C ASN A 457 12.61 -3.97 6.82
N LYS A 458 13.60 -4.85 6.95
CA LYS A 458 14.35 -5.32 5.78
C LYS A 458 13.43 -6.05 4.81
N PHE A 459 12.55 -6.91 5.32
CA PHE A 459 11.71 -7.78 4.49
C PHE A 459 10.29 -7.27 4.30
N LEU A 460 9.73 -6.54 5.26
CA LEU A 460 8.31 -6.18 5.23
C LEU A 460 8.10 -4.68 5.05
N ALA A 461 7.07 -4.33 4.28
CA ALA A 461 6.58 -2.97 4.13
C ALA A 461 5.06 -2.94 4.12
N VAL A 462 4.49 -1.91 4.73
CA VAL A 462 3.04 -1.66 4.73
C VAL A 462 2.71 -0.70 3.60
N VAL A 463 1.79 -1.07 2.72
CA VAL A 463 1.35 -0.23 1.59
C VAL A 463 -0.17 -0.13 1.59
N GLY A 464 -0.70 1.10 1.59
CA GLY A 464 -2.12 1.36 1.36
C GLY A 464 -2.78 2.35 2.31
N GLY A 465 -4.08 2.57 2.06
CA GLY A 465 -4.95 3.47 2.81
C GLY A 465 -6.09 2.70 3.49
N LYS A 466 -7.29 2.69 2.86
CA LYS A 466 -8.46 1.93 3.37
C LYS A 466 -8.27 0.41 3.33
N ASN A 467 -7.56 -0.11 2.33
CA ASN A 467 -7.14 -1.51 2.25
C ASN A 467 -5.63 -1.54 2.42
N VAL A 468 -5.16 -2.26 3.46
CA VAL A 468 -3.75 -2.38 3.81
C VAL A 468 -3.20 -3.68 3.25
N VAL A 469 -2.12 -3.58 2.48
CA VAL A 469 -1.36 -4.71 1.94
C VAL A 469 0.01 -4.71 2.58
N ILE A 470 0.51 -5.89 2.92
CA ILE A 470 1.91 -6.09 3.30
C ILE A 470 2.66 -6.60 2.08
N VAL A 471 3.75 -5.92 1.77
CA VAL A 471 4.72 -6.38 0.79
C VAL A 471 5.83 -7.06 1.56
N GLU A 472 6.01 -8.34 1.29
CA GLU A 472 7.16 -9.11 1.73
C GLU A 472 8.17 -9.20 0.59
N GLU A 473 9.41 -8.82 0.89
CA GLU A 473 10.55 -8.82 0.00
C GLU A 473 11.45 -10.01 0.35
N THR A 474 11.94 -10.70 -0.66
CA THR A 474 13.09 -11.60 -0.52
C THR A 474 14.29 -11.00 -1.24
N PHE A 475 15.49 -11.41 -0.85
CA PHE A 475 16.75 -10.90 -1.37
C PHE A 475 17.63 -12.03 -1.89
N ASP A 476 18.40 -11.75 -2.94
CA ASP A 476 19.43 -12.65 -3.44
C ASP A 476 20.73 -12.54 -2.61
N GLU A 477 21.73 -13.36 -2.95
CA GLU A 477 23.05 -13.41 -2.28
C GLU A 477 23.79 -12.06 -2.30
N ARG A 478 23.41 -11.14 -3.18
CA ARG A 478 24.02 -9.82 -3.33
C ARG A 478 23.19 -8.71 -2.65
N GLY A 479 22.07 -9.07 -2.02
CA GLY A 479 21.19 -8.13 -1.33
C GLY A 479 20.26 -7.37 -2.26
N PHE A 480 20.08 -7.79 -3.51
CA PHE A 480 19.04 -7.23 -4.38
C PHE A 480 17.70 -7.92 -4.13
N ARG A 481 16.60 -7.17 -4.20
CA ARG A 481 15.27 -7.77 -4.04
C ARG A 481 15.02 -8.76 -5.18
N GLN A 482 14.34 -9.85 -4.87
CA GLN A 482 14.06 -10.93 -5.83
C GLN A 482 12.54 -11.10 -5.99
N LYS A 483 11.80 -11.29 -4.89
CA LYS A 483 10.34 -11.48 -4.91
C LYS A 483 9.62 -10.36 -4.14
N PHE A 484 8.38 -10.12 -4.55
CA PHE A 484 7.41 -9.21 -3.92
C PHE A 484 6.12 -9.99 -3.68
N ILE A 485 5.94 -10.46 -2.46
CA ILE A 485 4.76 -11.22 -2.07
C ILE A 485 3.75 -10.23 -1.46
N PHE A 486 2.61 -10.07 -2.12
CA PHE A 486 1.54 -9.19 -1.65
C PHE A 486 0.56 -9.96 -0.76
N ARG A 487 0.54 -9.65 0.53
CA ARG A 487 -0.32 -10.31 1.50
C ARG A 487 -1.39 -9.37 2.02
N LYS A 488 -2.61 -9.89 2.20
CA LYS A 488 -3.59 -9.20 3.05
C LYS A 488 -3.11 -9.19 4.48
N ILE A 489 -3.49 -8.17 5.24
CA ILE A 489 -3.16 -8.10 6.67
C ILE A 489 -3.54 -9.37 7.46
N ASN A 490 -4.65 -10.03 7.10
CA ASN A 490 -5.08 -11.28 7.74
C ASN A 490 -4.19 -12.48 7.37
N GLU A 491 -3.69 -12.54 6.13
CA GLU A 491 -2.74 -13.57 5.68
C GLU A 491 -1.37 -13.33 6.32
N THR A 492 -0.96 -12.07 6.50
CA THR A 492 0.28 -11.76 7.24
C THR A 492 0.15 -12.14 8.71
N ARG A 493 -1.01 -12.01 9.35
CA ARG A 493 -1.19 -12.49 10.75
C ARG A 493 -0.87 -13.98 10.90
N ALA A 494 -1.10 -14.79 9.87
CA ALA A 494 -0.74 -16.20 9.88
C ALA A 494 0.79 -16.42 9.84
N LEU A 495 1.58 -15.53 9.21
CA LEU A 495 3.05 -15.59 9.25
C LEU A 495 3.61 -15.41 10.67
N PHE A 496 2.85 -14.75 11.56
CA PHE A 496 3.23 -14.46 12.94
C PHE A 496 2.35 -15.21 13.94
N SER A 497 1.73 -16.32 13.54
CA SER A 497 0.73 -17.06 14.33
C SER A 497 1.20 -17.38 15.75
N ASN A 498 2.50 -17.67 15.91
CA ASN A 498 3.09 -18.07 17.19
C ASN A 498 3.52 -16.87 18.07
N CYS A 499 3.44 -15.64 17.57
CA CYS A 499 3.89 -14.43 18.27
C CYS A 499 3.07 -13.19 17.86
N LYS A 500 1.78 -13.15 18.26
CA LYS A 500 0.86 -12.04 17.96
C LYS A 500 1.41 -10.65 18.34
N GLY A 501 2.30 -10.59 19.33
CA GLY A 501 2.91 -9.36 19.80
C GLY A 501 4.02 -8.79 18.91
N VAL A 502 4.73 -9.63 18.14
CA VAL A 502 5.74 -9.18 17.16
C VAL A 502 5.12 -8.26 16.13
N MET A 503 4.00 -8.68 15.54
CA MET A 503 3.27 -7.87 14.57
C MET A 503 2.76 -6.60 15.19
N GLY A 504 2.26 -6.64 16.42
CA GLY A 504 1.87 -5.43 17.16
C GLY A 504 3.03 -4.46 17.34
N LEU A 505 4.19 -4.96 17.78
CA LEU A 505 5.40 -4.20 18.04
C LEU A 505 5.94 -3.54 16.77
N TRP A 506 6.06 -4.30 15.68
CA TRP A 506 6.46 -3.75 14.39
C TRP A 506 5.40 -2.81 13.81
N PHE A 507 4.10 -3.10 13.96
CA PHE A 507 3.05 -2.22 13.46
C PHE A 507 2.98 -0.87 14.16
N CYS A 508 3.38 -0.81 15.42
CA CYS A 508 3.45 0.40 16.23
C CYS A 508 4.80 1.12 16.13
N ALA A 509 5.82 0.49 15.52
CA ALA A 509 7.14 1.09 15.37
C ALA A 509 7.12 2.35 14.50
N GLU A 510 7.65 3.45 15.02
CA GLU A 510 7.75 4.73 14.29
C GLU A 510 8.62 4.61 13.03
N LYS A 511 9.70 3.82 13.13
CA LYS A 511 10.62 3.56 12.02
C LYS A 511 10.09 2.54 11.00
N ARG A 512 8.86 2.04 11.12
CA ARG A 512 8.32 1.04 10.19
C ARG A 512 8.24 1.59 8.77
N ARG A 513 8.61 0.77 7.78
CA ARG A 513 8.38 1.04 6.36
C ARG A 513 6.88 1.08 6.03
N ALA A 514 6.33 2.28 5.83
CA ALA A 514 4.92 2.49 5.50
C ALA A 514 4.74 3.48 4.33
N TYR A 515 3.90 3.12 3.36
CA TYR A 515 3.71 3.85 2.11
C TYR A 515 2.21 3.99 1.77
N LYS A 516 1.87 5.07 1.06
CA LYS A 516 0.49 5.39 0.65
C LYS A 516 -0.04 4.55 -0.51
N GLY A 517 0.87 3.98 -1.30
CA GLY A 517 0.56 3.25 -2.52
C GLY A 517 1.84 2.92 -3.29
N PHE A 518 1.69 2.38 -4.49
CA PHE A 518 2.81 2.00 -5.33
C PHE A 518 3.19 3.07 -6.34
N ILE A 519 4.45 3.05 -6.75
CA ILE A 519 4.97 3.81 -7.88
C ILE A 519 5.95 2.93 -8.65
N CYS A 520 6.09 3.17 -9.95
CA CYS A 520 7.23 2.70 -10.73
C CYS A 520 8.16 3.90 -10.93
N SER A 521 9.33 3.91 -10.31
CA SER A 521 10.31 4.99 -10.47
C SER A 521 11.71 4.41 -10.69
N PRO A 522 12.17 4.33 -11.95
CA PRO A 522 13.50 3.81 -12.26
C PRO A 522 14.65 4.63 -11.64
N LYS A 523 14.44 5.95 -11.48
CA LYS A 523 15.39 6.87 -10.82
C LYS A 523 15.28 6.92 -9.29
N GLY A 524 14.55 5.98 -8.69
CA GLY A 524 14.32 5.90 -7.25
C GLY A 524 13.20 6.83 -6.74
N THR A 525 12.95 6.80 -5.44
CA THR A 525 11.77 7.44 -4.80
C THR A 525 12.07 8.77 -4.14
N LYS A 526 13.24 9.38 -4.37
CA LYS A 526 13.62 10.66 -3.73
C LYS A 526 12.56 11.76 -3.92
N SER A 527 11.89 11.79 -5.08
CA SER A 527 10.80 12.73 -5.39
C SER A 527 9.43 12.33 -4.83
N ALA A 528 9.27 11.08 -4.37
CA ALA A 528 8.00 10.52 -3.91
C ALA A 528 8.21 9.52 -2.75
N PRO A 529 8.83 9.92 -1.61
CA PRO A 529 9.24 9.00 -0.54
C PRO A 529 8.06 8.31 0.17
N LYS A 530 6.84 8.82 -0.04
CA LYS A 530 5.59 8.27 0.52
C LYS A 530 5.03 7.10 -0.30
N TYR A 531 5.66 6.72 -1.41
CA TYR A 531 5.22 5.65 -2.30
C TYR A 531 6.26 4.53 -2.36
N TYR A 532 5.77 3.29 -2.42
CA TYR A 532 6.61 2.11 -2.50
C TYR A 532 7.01 1.85 -3.97
N ASN A 533 8.31 1.71 -4.24
CA ASN A 533 8.79 1.48 -5.60
C ASN A 533 8.70 0.02 -6.00
N LEU A 534 7.87 -0.26 -7.00
CA LEU A 534 7.77 -1.58 -7.63
C LEU A 534 8.90 -1.85 -8.61
N PHE A 535 9.61 -0.83 -9.09
CA PHE A 535 10.76 -1.04 -9.95
C PHE A 535 11.92 -1.62 -9.14
N ASN A 536 12.51 -2.68 -9.67
CA ASN A 536 13.53 -3.46 -8.99
C ASN A 536 14.88 -3.50 -9.72
N GLY A 537 15.12 -2.57 -10.65
CA GLY A 537 16.30 -2.60 -11.50
C GLY A 537 16.17 -3.64 -12.62
N LEU A 538 17.05 -3.52 -13.60
CA LEU A 538 17.21 -4.55 -14.63
C LEU A 538 17.93 -5.76 -14.03
N LYS A 539 17.69 -6.96 -14.58
CA LYS A 539 18.43 -8.16 -14.17
C LYS A 539 19.93 -8.00 -14.33
N VAL A 540 20.38 -7.39 -15.43
CA VAL A 540 21.80 -7.12 -15.65
C VAL A 540 22.42 -6.21 -14.59
N GLU A 541 21.68 -5.22 -14.09
CA GLU A 541 22.14 -4.30 -13.03
C GLU A 541 22.26 -4.99 -11.66
N ARG A 542 21.44 -6.02 -11.42
CA ARG A 542 21.50 -6.84 -10.19
C ARG A 542 22.58 -7.92 -10.26
N GLN A 543 22.81 -8.47 -11.46
CA GLN A 543 23.72 -9.60 -11.68
C GLN A 543 25.18 -9.21 -11.88
N TYR A 544 25.49 -7.94 -12.18
CA TYR A 544 26.86 -7.53 -12.46
C TYR A 544 27.15 -6.17 -11.81
N ASN A 545 28.36 -6.01 -11.28
CA ASN A 545 28.87 -4.70 -10.92
C ASN A 545 29.26 -3.96 -12.22
N LEU A 546 28.31 -3.23 -12.78
CA LEU A 546 28.49 -2.57 -14.07
C LEU A 546 29.55 -1.46 -14.02
N GLU A 547 29.89 -0.90 -12.86
CA GLU A 547 30.94 0.13 -12.76
C GLU A 547 32.33 -0.41 -13.14
N GLU A 548 32.59 -1.68 -12.84
CA GLU A 548 33.86 -2.36 -13.12
C GLU A 548 33.87 -3.09 -14.48
N TRP A 549 32.75 -3.06 -15.20
CA TRP A 549 32.59 -3.80 -16.45
C TRP A 549 33.02 -2.98 -17.68
N LYS A 550 33.79 -3.59 -18.58
CA LYS A 550 34.12 -3.03 -19.90
C LYS A 550 33.46 -3.82 -21.01
N CYS A 551 32.91 -3.13 -22.00
CA CYS A 551 32.35 -3.78 -23.18
C CYS A 551 33.44 -4.54 -23.95
N ASP A 552 33.17 -5.81 -24.28
CA ASP A 552 33.92 -6.62 -25.23
C ASP A 552 32.91 -7.07 -26.30
N GLU A 553 32.99 -6.44 -27.47
CA GLU A 553 32.04 -6.69 -28.56
C GLU A 553 32.12 -8.13 -29.08
N THR A 554 33.26 -8.82 -28.91
CA THR A 554 33.40 -10.23 -29.33
C THR A 554 32.53 -11.19 -28.54
N LYS A 555 32.04 -10.76 -27.37
CA LYS A 555 31.11 -11.53 -26.52
C LYS A 555 29.65 -11.34 -26.90
N ILE A 556 29.35 -10.40 -27.79
CA ILE A 556 27.99 -10.06 -28.23
C ILE A 556 27.88 -9.91 -29.76
N ASP A 557 28.92 -10.29 -30.50
CA ASP A 557 29.03 -10.07 -31.94
C ASP A 557 27.92 -10.79 -32.73
N LEU A 558 27.63 -12.06 -32.40
CA LEU A 558 26.55 -12.82 -33.04
C LEU A 558 25.18 -12.24 -32.67
N ILE A 559 25.00 -11.74 -31.45
CA ILE A 559 23.78 -11.06 -31.02
C ILE A 559 23.57 -9.77 -31.83
N LEU A 560 24.58 -8.91 -31.93
CA LEU A 560 24.53 -7.67 -32.70
C LEU A 560 24.33 -7.96 -34.20
N LYS A 561 25.03 -8.98 -34.72
CA LYS A 561 24.89 -9.46 -36.09
C LYS A 561 23.48 -9.98 -36.37
N HIS A 562 22.90 -10.76 -35.48
CA HIS A 562 21.53 -11.24 -35.62
C HIS A 562 20.53 -10.07 -35.60
N LEU A 563 20.72 -9.12 -34.70
CA LEU A 563 19.90 -7.91 -34.64
C LEU A 563 19.98 -7.10 -35.94
N PHE A 564 21.16 -6.97 -36.54
CA PHE A 564 21.36 -6.25 -37.79
C PHE A 564 20.88 -7.02 -39.02
N GLU A 565 21.44 -8.20 -39.28
CA GLU A 565 21.24 -8.96 -40.52
C GLU A 565 19.85 -9.61 -40.59
N VAL A 566 19.36 -10.11 -39.45
CA VAL A 566 18.10 -10.84 -39.37
C VAL A 566 16.97 -9.92 -38.95
N ILE A 567 16.96 -9.40 -37.72
CA ILE A 567 15.82 -8.62 -37.19
C ILE A 567 15.60 -7.32 -37.97
N CYS A 568 16.67 -6.59 -38.28
CA CYS A 568 16.60 -5.35 -39.05
C CYS A 568 16.76 -5.56 -40.57
N ALA A 569 16.83 -6.80 -41.04
CA ALA A 569 17.00 -7.15 -42.46
C ALA A 569 18.14 -6.39 -43.16
N SER A 570 19.29 -6.23 -42.48
CA SER A 570 20.46 -5.46 -42.93
C SER A 570 20.21 -3.97 -43.21
N ASN A 571 19.09 -3.42 -42.73
CA ASN A 571 18.78 -2.00 -42.84
C ASN A 571 19.45 -1.20 -41.73
N LYS A 572 20.51 -0.48 -42.07
CA LYS A 572 21.30 0.33 -41.11
C LYS A 572 20.46 1.37 -40.38
N LYS A 573 19.54 2.08 -41.05
CA LYS A 573 18.70 3.11 -40.42
C LYS A 573 17.79 2.49 -39.35
N VAL A 574 17.18 1.36 -39.68
CA VAL A 574 16.32 0.60 -38.74
C VAL A 574 17.15 0.06 -37.57
N TYR A 575 18.34 -0.49 -37.84
CA TYR A 575 19.23 -1.00 -36.81
C TYR A 575 19.66 0.09 -35.81
N HIS A 576 20.09 1.25 -36.30
CA HIS A 576 20.43 2.38 -35.44
C HIS A 576 19.23 2.87 -34.62
N PHE A 577 18.02 2.85 -35.20
CA PHE A 577 16.79 3.18 -34.47
C PHE A 577 16.52 2.17 -33.34
N VAL A 578 16.63 0.87 -33.61
CA VAL A 578 16.41 -0.20 -32.62
C VAL A 578 17.41 -0.10 -31.47
N LEU A 579 18.70 0.14 -31.76
CA LEU A 579 19.71 0.36 -30.70
C LEU A 579 19.41 1.61 -29.86
N THR A 580 18.98 2.70 -30.51
CA THR A 580 18.59 3.95 -29.82
C THR A 580 17.36 3.73 -28.94
N TRP A 581 16.40 2.95 -29.43
CA TRP A 581 15.23 2.54 -28.66
C TRP A 581 15.62 1.72 -27.43
N CYS A 582 16.50 0.73 -27.57
CA CYS A 582 17.03 -0.05 -26.46
C CYS A 582 17.78 0.83 -25.45
N LYS A 583 18.61 1.77 -25.92
CA LYS A 583 19.31 2.73 -25.07
C LYS A 583 18.34 3.59 -24.24
N LYS A 584 17.30 4.13 -24.88
CA LYS A 584 16.24 4.89 -24.20
C LYS A 584 15.48 4.05 -23.17
N ALA A 585 15.12 2.82 -23.53
CA ALA A 585 14.31 1.95 -22.70
C ALA A 585 15.09 1.36 -21.51
N PHE A 586 16.36 0.99 -21.69
CA PHE A 586 17.12 0.23 -20.69
C PHE A 586 18.18 1.07 -19.98
N ILE A 587 18.89 1.96 -20.68
CA ILE A 587 19.94 2.80 -20.06
C ILE A 587 19.32 4.06 -19.45
N GLU A 588 18.55 4.81 -20.26
CA GLU A 588 17.87 6.01 -19.74
C GLU A 588 16.62 5.67 -18.93
N GLN A 589 16.13 4.43 -19.03
CA GLN A 589 14.94 3.90 -18.36
C GLN A 589 13.70 4.80 -18.57
N LYS A 590 13.53 5.26 -19.82
CA LYS A 590 12.43 6.13 -20.25
C LYS A 590 11.40 5.36 -21.06
N LYS A 591 10.18 5.91 -21.06
CA LYS A 591 9.14 5.52 -22.00
C LYS A 591 9.47 6.10 -23.38
N THR A 592 9.74 5.23 -24.34
CA THR A 592 10.13 5.58 -25.72
C THR A 592 8.98 6.16 -26.54
N ARG A 593 7.73 5.87 -26.14
CA ARG A 593 6.50 6.21 -26.89
C ARG A 593 6.41 5.59 -28.28
N VAL A 594 7.22 4.56 -28.52
CA VAL A 594 7.24 3.77 -29.75
C VAL A 594 7.22 2.29 -29.37
N ALA A 595 6.31 1.53 -29.96
CA ALA A 595 6.30 0.09 -29.91
C ALA A 595 7.00 -0.50 -31.13
N ILE A 596 7.79 -1.55 -30.92
CA ILE A 596 8.38 -2.35 -31.99
C ILE A 596 7.46 -3.53 -32.26
N ILE A 597 7.05 -3.71 -33.52
CA ILE A 597 6.25 -4.85 -33.97
C ILE A 597 7.13 -5.68 -34.89
N ILE A 598 7.25 -6.98 -34.64
CA ILE A 598 8.06 -7.90 -35.43
C ILE A 598 7.15 -8.98 -36.02
N THR A 599 6.98 -8.95 -37.35
CA THR A 599 6.15 -9.87 -38.13
C THR A 599 6.98 -11.01 -38.75
N GLY A 600 6.35 -11.91 -39.51
CA GLY A 600 7.04 -12.90 -40.36
C GLY A 600 7.02 -14.33 -39.83
N GLN A 601 7.69 -15.25 -40.52
CA GLN A 601 7.61 -16.67 -40.21
C GLN A 601 8.31 -17.06 -38.89
N MET A 602 7.90 -18.20 -38.32
CA MET A 602 8.60 -18.81 -37.18
C MET A 602 9.96 -19.36 -37.61
N GLY A 603 10.90 -19.45 -36.68
CA GLY A 603 12.20 -20.09 -36.92
C GLY A 603 13.31 -19.17 -37.44
N CYS A 604 13.06 -17.87 -37.59
CA CYS A 604 14.11 -16.90 -37.94
C CYS A 604 14.88 -16.34 -36.71
N GLY A 605 14.49 -16.67 -35.48
CA GLY A 605 15.21 -16.27 -34.26
C GLY A 605 14.63 -15.09 -33.48
N LYS A 606 13.44 -14.58 -33.85
CA LYS A 606 12.74 -13.47 -33.15
C LYS A 606 12.68 -13.64 -31.64
N SER A 607 12.21 -14.79 -31.17
CA SER A 607 12.08 -15.09 -29.75
C SER A 607 13.42 -15.23 -29.03
N LEU A 608 14.51 -15.59 -29.73
CA LEU A 608 15.85 -15.65 -29.12
C LEU A 608 16.31 -14.24 -28.70
N ILE A 609 16.12 -13.24 -29.57
CA ILE A 609 16.50 -11.86 -29.24
C ILE A 609 15.48 -11.21 -28.30
N VAL A 610 14.20 -11.20 -28.65
CA VAL A 610 13.20 -10.44 -27.88
C VAL A 610 12.93 -11.10 -26.54
N HIS A 611 12.61 -12.41 -26.54
CA HIS A 611 12.22 -13.11 -25.32
C HIS A 611 13.44 -13.53 -24.50
N LYS A 612 14.35 -14.34 -25.06
CA LYS A 612 15.48 -14.88 -24.28
C LYS A 612 16.51 -13.81 -23.94
N PHE A 613 16.99 -13.04 -24.91
CA PHE A 613 18.08 -12.10 -24.65
C PHE A 613 17.60 -10.81 -23.98
N LEU A 614 16.79 -10.00 -24.65
CA LEU A 614 16.36 -8.70 -24.14
C LEU A 614 15.47 -8.85 -22.89
N ASN A 615 14.40 -9.65 -22.97
CA ASN A 615 13.45 -9.76 -21.85
C ASN A 615 14.02 -10.56 -20.67
N VAL A 616 14.57 -11.77 -20.90
CA VAL A 616 15.01 -12.66 -19.82
C VAL A 616 16.44 -12.39 -19.31
N LYS A 617 17.41 -12.04 -20.16
CA LYS A 617 18.81 -11.82 -19.74
C LYS A 617 19.11 -10.36 -19.37
N VAL A 618 18.69 -9.40 -20.20
CA VAL A 618 18.99 -7.98 -19.98
C VAL A 618 18.03 -7.36 -18.96
N VAL A 619 16.73 -7.35 -19.28
CA VAL A 619 15.72 -6.67 -18.46
C VAL A 619 15.34 -7.48 -17.23
N GLY A 620 15.19 -8.79 -17.39
CA GLY A 620 14.66 -9.69 -16.38
C GLY A 620 13.18 -9.95 -16.61
N CYS A 621 12.84 -11.22 -16.81
CA CYS A 621 11.50 -11.75 -16.85
C CYS A 621 11.61 -13.20 -16.35
N PRO A 622 10.65 -13.71 -15.56
CA PRO A 622 10.59 -15.13 -15.25
C PRO A 622 10.64 -15.95 -16.55
N SER A 623 11.45 -17.00 -16.57
CA SER A 623 11.47 -17.94 -17.70
C SER A 623 10.16 -18.74 -17.70
N ASP A 624 9.78 -19.33 -18.84
CA ASP A 624 8.57 -20.16 -18.94
C ASP A 624 8.62 -21.39 -18.00
N THR A 625 9.82 -21.80 -17.57
CA THR A 625 10.05 -22.93 -16.65
C THR A 625 10.13 -22.53 -15.18
N ASP A 626 10.39 -21.25 -14.89
CA ASP A 626 10.53 -20.68 -13.54
C ASP A 626 9.48 -19.58 -13.31
N PHE A 627 8.24 -19.80 -13.75
CA PHE A 627 7.15 -18.86 -13.55
C PHE A 627 6.77 -18.78 -12.06
N ASP A 628 7.34 -17.80 -11.38
CA ASP A 628 6.95 -17.41 -10.04
C ASP A 628 6.21 -16.06 -10.12
N PRO A 629 4.89 -16.02 -9.83
CA PRO A 629 4.08 -14.80 -9.92
C PRO A 629 4.51 -13.71 -8.95
N ASP A 630 5.29 -14.05 -7.91
CA ASP A 630 5.81 -13.11 -6.93
C ASP A 630 7.12 -12.44 -7.40
N VAL A 631 7.75 -12.93 -8.49
CA VAL A 631 8.93 -12.28 -9.08
C VAL A 631 8.52 -11.06 -9.90
N ARG A 632 8.93 -9.86 -9.45
CA ARG A 632 8.75 -8.59 -10.17
C ARG A 632 10.05 -8.06 -10.75
N ASP A 633 10.47 -8.69 -11.82
CA ASP A 633 11.52 -8.15 -12.69
C ASP A 633 11.04 -6.96 -13.53
N ALA A 634 11.96 -6.24 -14.17
CA ALA A 634 11.62 -5.11 -15.02
C ALA A 634 10.92 -5.48 -16.35
N GLY A 635 10.82 -6.77 -16.69
CA GLY A 635 10.23 -7.29 -17.92
C GLY A 635 9.05 -8.21 -17.65
N CYS A 636 8.14 -8.33 -18.61
CA CYS A 636 7.10 -9.36 -18.60
C CYS A 636 6.74 -9.79 -20.03
N THR A 637 6.28 -11.04 -20.17
CA THR A 637 5.72 -11.57 -21.41
C THR A 637 4.21 -11.76 -21.24
N VAL A 638 3.46 -11.37 -22.27
CA VAL A 638 2.00 -11.49 -22.34
C VAL A 638 1.67 -12.31 -23.58
N HIS A 639 1.18 -13.53 -23.38
CA HIS A 639 0.89 -14.48 -24.48
C HIS A 639 -0.47 -14.26 -25.15
N THR A 640 -1.31 -13.34 -24.65
CA THR A 640 -2.59 -13.00 -25.30
C THR A 640 -2.84 -11.51 -25.30
N SER A 641 -3.25 -10.98 -26.45
CA SER A 641 -3.60 -9.56 -26.61
C SER A 641 -4.68 -9.11 -25.61
N HIS A 642 -5.65 -9.99 -25.28
CA HIS A 642 -6.72 -9.71 -24.34
C HIS A 642 -6.21 -9.35 -22.92
N ALA A 643 -5.15 -10.00 -22.44
CA ALA A 643 -4.60 -9.77 -21.11
C ALA A 643 -4.04 -8.35 -20.93
N LEU A 644 -3.72 -7.63 -22.01
CA LEU A 644 -3.30 -6.22 -21.96
C LEU A 644 -4.44 -5.24 -21.65
N PHE A 645 -5.68 -5.65 -21.95
CA PHE A 645 -6.88 -4.80 -21.93
C PHE A 645 -7.84 -5.14 -20.77
N THR A 646 -7.50 -6.12 -19.92
CA THR A 646 -8.29 -6.39 -18.73
C THR A 646 -8.11 -5.28 -17.69
N ASN A 647 -9.11 -5.10 -16.81
CA ASN A 647 -9.08 -4.07 -15.77
C ASN A 647 -7.95 -4.32 -14.74
N PHE A 648 -7.64 -5.59 -14.45
CA PHE A 648 -6.54 -5.97 -13.57
C PHE A 648 -5.20 -5.91 -14.32
N ASN A 649 -4.59 -4.73 -14.33
CA ASN A 649 -3.35 -4.46 -15.04
C ASN A 649 -2.08 -4.64 -14.19
N GLY A 650 -2.18 -5.34 -13.05
CA GLY A 650 -1.07 -5.61 -12.12
C GLY A 650 0.23 -6.10 -12.77
N LEU A 651 0.10 -6.89 -13.84
CA LEU A 651 1.22 -7.44 -14.60
C LEU A 651 2.07 -6.38 -15.32
N LEU A 652 1.48 -5.23 -15.66
CA LEU A 652 2.17 -4.14 -16.35
C LEU A 652 2.89 -3.20 -15.37
N HIS A 653 2.51 -3.21 -14.09
CA HIS A 653 3.04 -2.26 -13.11
C HIS A 653 4.43 -2.63 -12.60
N GLY A 654 5.28 -1.61 -12.48
CA GLY A 654 6.70 -1.79 -12.12
C GLY A 654 7.58 -2.28 -13.27
N ARG A 655 7.02 -2.53 -14.46
CA ARG A 655 7.75 -3.07 -15.62
C ARG A 655 8.23 -1.95 -16.56
N LEU A 656 9.42 -2.11 -17.14
CA LEU A 656 9.98 -1.32 -18.22
C LEU A 656 9.73 -1.93 -19.60
N LEU A 657 9.79 -3.26 -19.74
CA LEU A 657 9.56 -3.96 -21.01
C LEU A 657 8.33 -4.87 -20.91
N VAL A 658 7.44 -4.76 -21.89
CA VAL A 658 6.28 -5.63 -22.05
C VAL A 658 6.39 -6.27 -23.42
N VAL A 659 6.68 -7.57 -23.44
CA VAL A 659 6.67 -8.38 -24.66
C VAL A 659 5.29 -8.95 -24.83
N VAL A 660 4.65 -8.69 -25.97
CA VAL A 660 3.37 -9.29 -26.33
C VAL A 660 3.66 -10.35 -27.37
N ASP A 661 3.59 -11.61 -26.96
CA ASP A 661 3.76 -12.73 -27.87
C ASP A 661 2.42 -13.15 -28.47
N GLU A 662 2.47 -13.72 -29.68
CA GLU A 662 1.28 -14.07 -30.47
C GLU A 662 0.27 -12.92 -30.57
N ALA A 663 0.82 -11.76 -30.87
CA ALA A 663 0.13 -10.52 -31.09
C ALA A 663 -0.80 -10.65 -32.34
N GLY A 664 -2.02 -11.20 -32.17
CA GLY A 664 -2.95 -11.53 -33.27
C GLY A 664 -4.35 -10.89 -33.18
N LEU A 665 -4.96 -10.68 -34.37
CA LEU A 665 -6.33 -10.20 -34.64
C LEU A 665 -6.69 -8.73 -34.28
N TRP A 666 -5.78 -7.75 -34.48
CA TRP A 666 -6.15 -6.32 -34.36
C TRP A 666 -6.69 -5.65 -35.62
N GLU A 667 -6.60 -6.28 -36.80
CA GLU A 667 -7.10 -5.67 -38.05
C GLU A 667 -8.57 -5.23 -37.96
N ASN A 668 -9.40 -6.02 -37.28
CA ASN A 668 -10.82 -5.75 -37.08
C ASN A 668 -11.16 -5.15 -35.72
N ASN A 669 -10.18 -4.91 -34.85
CA ASN A 669 -10.39 -4.44 -33.47
C ASN A 669 -9.82 -3.04 -33.24
N THR A 670 -10.41 -2.06 -33.91
CA THR A 670 -9.99 -0.65 -33.84
C THR A 670 -9.97 -0.12 -32.40
N LYS A 671 -10.84 -0.63 -31.52
CA LYS A 671 -10.87 -0.24 -30.10
C LYS A 671 -9.58 -0.63 -29.36
N GLN A 672 -9.15 -1.89 -29.48
CA GLN A 672 -7.93 -2.37 -28.85
C GLN A 672 -6.67 -1.68 -29.40
N VAL A 673 -6.65 -1.36 -30.70
CA VAL A 673 -5.55 -0.57 -31.29
C VAL A 673 -5.48 0.82 -30.66
N GLN A 674 -6.61 1.50 -30.46
CA GLN A 674 -6.62 2.81 -29.81
C GLN A 674 -6.19 2.73 -28.33
N GLU A 675 -6.60 1.69 -27.60
CA GLU A 675 -6.17 1.46 -26.23
C GLU A 675 -4.65 1.17 -26.15
N LEU A 676 -4.10 0.37 -27.05
CA LEU A 676 -2.66 0.12 -27.14
C LEU A 676 -1.89 1.41 -27.48
N LYS A 677 -2.38 2.18 -28.45
CA LYS A 677 -1.84 3.50 -28.81
C LYS A 677 -1.77 4.43 -27.58
N SER A 678 -2.82 4.45 -26.77
CA SER A 678 -2.84 5.21 -25.50
C SER A 678 -1.80 4.69 -24.51
N LYS A 679 -1.74 3.37 -24.26
CA LYS A 679 -0.73 2.75 -23.37
C LYS A 679 0.72 3.02 -23.81
N ILE A 680 0.97 3.14 -25.12
CA ILE A 680 2.29 3.47 -25.66
C ILE A 680 2.66 4.93 -25.39
N THR A 681 1.72 5.88 -25.41
CA THR A 681 2.06 7.32 -25.34
C THR A 681 1.87 7.95 -23.97
N GLU A 682 0.87 7.50 -23.21
CA GLU A 682 0.48 8.13 -21.94
C GLU A 682 1.61 8.04 -20.89
N PRO A 683 1.98 9.16 -20.25
CA PRO A 683 3.02 9.17 -19.23
C PRO A 683 2.53 8.59 -17.89
N THR A 684 1.22 8.41 -17.72
CA THR A 684 0.60 7.90 -16.51
C THR A 684 -0.43 6.82 -16.84
N ALA A 685 -0.56 5.83 -15.95
CA ALA A 685 -1.57 4.79 -16.05
C ALA A 685 -2.27 4.60 -14.69
N VAL A 686 -3.56 4.25 -14.76
CA VAL A 686 -4.32 3.85 -13.59
C VAL A 686 -3.79 2.50 -13.11
N LEU A 687 -3.36 2.44 -11.86
CA LEU A 687 -2.91 1.24 -11.17
C LEU A 687 -4.07 0.57 -10.47
N GLU A 688 -4.44 -0.62 -10.94
CA GLU A 688 -5.45 -1.48 -10.31
C GLU A 688 -4.79 -2.80 -9.91
N GLU A 689 -4.07 -2.75 -8.78
CA GLU A 689 -3.45 -3.92 -8.18
C GLU A 689 -4.45 -4.62 -7.25
N LYS A 690 -4.30 -5.95 -7.09
CA LYS A 690 -5.10 -6.68 -6.11
C LYS A 690 -4.92 -6.05 -4.73
N PHE A 691 -6.05 -5.82 -4.06
CA PHE A 691 -6.12 -5.35 -2.66
C PHE A 691 -5.64 -3.91 -2.41
N VAL A 692 -5.29 -3.14 -3.44
CA VAL A 692 -4.97 -1.71 -3.32
C VAL A 692 -6.00 -0.87 -4.07
N ASN A 693 -6.27 0.33 -3.55
CA ASN A 693 -7.18 1.26 -4.21
C ASN A 693 -6.59 1.74 -5.54
N SER A 694 -7.46 1.86 -6.55
CA SER A 694 -7.11 2.41 -7.86
C SER A 694 -6.45 3.79 -7.71
N MET A 695 -5.29 3.98 -8.34
CA MET A 695 -4.55 5.25 -8.29
C MET A 695 -3.80 5.54 -9.58
N ASN A 696 -3.66 6.81 -9.95
CA ASN A 696 -2.89 7.17 -11.16
C ASN A 696 -1.39 7.25 -10.83
N THR A 697 -0.55 6.50 -11.54
CA THR A 697 0.91 6.44 -11.35
C THR A 697 1.65 6.68 -12.68
N GLN A 698 2.92 7.07 -12.60
CA GLN A 698 3.79 7.14 -13.78
C GLN A 698 3.94 5.76 -14.42
N CYS A 699 3.88 5.73 -15.76
CA CYS A 699 4.02 4.53 -16.58
C CYS A 699 5.32 4.61 -17.37
N PHE A 700 6.15 3.57 -17.25
CA PHE A 700 7.43 3.45 -17.97
C PHE A 700 7.46 2.28 -18.96
N ASN A 701 6.31 1.65 -19.23
CA ASN A 701 6.24 0.49 -20.12
C ASN A 701 6.64 0.84 -21.56
N ASN A 702 7.55 0.05 -22.10
CA ASN A 702 7.93 -0.01 -23.50
C ASN A 702 7.47 -1.36 -24.08
N PHE A 703 6.97 -1.35 -25.32
CA PHE A 703 6.29 -2.51 -25.89
C PHE A 703 7.06 -3.09 -27.07
N VAL A 704 7.22 -4.41 -27.07
CA VAL A 704 7.65 -5.19 -28.24
C VAL A 704 6.60 -6.25 -28.52
N LEU A 705 6.07 -6.29 -29.73
CA LEU A 705 5.02 -7.21 -30.14
C LEU A 705 5.62 -8.19 -31.16
N THR A 706 5.43 -9.49 -30.95
CA THR A 706 5.85 -10.54 -31.88
C THR A 706 4.64 -11.27 -32.43
N THR A 707 4.61 -11.46 -33.75
CA THR A 707 3.52 -12.14 -34.44
C THR A 707 3.99 -12.86 -35.70
N ASN A 708 3.23 -13.87 -36.08
CA ASN A 708 3.39 -14.58 -37.34
C ASN A 708 2.45 -14.03 -38.44
N GLU A 709 1.49 -13.19 -38.07
CA GLU A 709 0.63 -12.50 -39.04
C GLU A 709 1.46 -11.44 -39.79
N GLU A 710 1.36 -11.43 -41.13
CA GLU A 710 2.03 -10.41 -41.95
C GLU A 710 1.39 -9.03 -41.75
N HIS A 711 0.09 -9.01 -41.42
CA HIS A 711 -0.67 -7.79 -41.19
C HIS A 711 -1.33 -7.76 -39.81
N PRO A 712 -0.56 -7.55 -38.73
CA PRO A 712 -1.11 -7.69 -37.38
C PRO A 712 -1.96 -6.49 -36.95
N ILE A 713 -1.73 -5.30 -37.51
CA ILE A 713 -2.36 -4.06 -37.05
C ILE A 713 -2.67 -3.11 -38.21
N LYS A 714 -3.82 -2.44 -38.14
CA LYS A 714 -4.14 -1.34 -39.05
C LYS A 714 -3.35 -0.08 -38.66
N VAL A 715 -2.49 0.39 -39.57
CA VAL A 715 -1.65 1.57 -39.37
C VAL A 715 -2.11 2.73 -40.24
N GLU A 716 -2.05 3.94 -39.67
CA GLU A 716 -2.36 5.18 -40.39
C GLU A 716 -1.06 5.80 -40.94
N PRO A 717 -1.08 6.51 -42.09
CA PRO A 717 0.12 7.08 -42.69
C PRO A 717 0.94 7.97 -41.74
N GLN A 718 0.26 8.72 -40.87
CA GLN A 718 0.89 9.63 -39.91
C GLN A 718 1.22 8.97 -38.56
N ASP A 719 1.07 7.63 -38.43
CA ASP A 719 1.32 6.96 -37.16
C ASP A 719 2.83 6.87 -36.87
N ARG A 720 3.22 7.58 -35.80
CA ARG A 720 4.59 7.65 -35.28
C ARG A 720 4.88 6.71 -34.09
N ARG A 721 3.95 5.83 -33.74
CA ARG A 721 4.03 4.97 -32.54
C ARG A 721 4.45 3.53 -32.84
N PHE A 722 4.39 3.08 -34.08
CA PHE A 722 4.69 1.70 -34.47
C PHE A 722 5.86 1.62 -35.45
N LEU A 723 6.98 1.05 -35.00
CA LEU A 723 8.05 0.57 -35.87
C LEU A 723 7.74 -0.88 -36.25
N ILE A 724 7.58 -1.17 -37.54
CA ILE A 724 7.22 -2.50 -38.02
C ILE A 724 8.41 -3.14 -38.72
N LEU A 725 8.85 -4.26 -38.20
CA LEU A 725 10.01 -5.02 -38.66
C LEU A 725 9.56 -6.34 -39.26
N HIS A 726 10.14 -6.71 -40.39
CA HIS A 726 9.99 -8.03 -40.99
C HIS A 726 11.38 -8.66 -41.10
N PRO A 727 11.74 -9.57 -40.16
CA PRO A 727 13.07 -10.16 -40.15
C PRO A 727 13.37 -10.99 -41.39
N SER A 728 14.65 -11.04 -41.75
CA SER A 728 15.11 -11.84 -42.87
C SER A 728 15.11 -13.34 -42.53
N ASN A 729 14.61 -14.15 -43.47
CA ASN A 729 14.54 -15.60 -43.32
C ASN A 729 15.85 -16.32 -43.73
N HIS A 730 16.91 -15.59 -44.11
CA HIS A 730 18.13 -16.20 -44.68
C HIS A 730 18.90 -17.13 -43.73
N ARG A 731 18.65 -17.06 -42.41
CA ARG A 731 19.22 -17.97 -41.40
C ARG A 731 18.26 -19.09 -40.98
N MET A 732 17.04 -19.15 -41.51
CA MET A 732 16.09 -20.19 -41.14
C MET A 732 16.65 -21.58 -41.41
N GLY A 733 16.58 -22.45 -40.40
CA GLY A 733 17.13 -23.81 -40.47
C GLY A 733 18.65 -23.92 -40.30
N ASP A 734 19.39 -22.82 -40.16
CA ASP A 734 20.84 -22.80 -39.90
C ASP A 734 21.13 -23.17 -38.43
N LYS A 735 21.02 -24.47 -38.14
CA LYS A 735 21.17 -25.00 -36.77
C LYS A 735 22.53 -24.65 -36.15
N PRO A 736 23.69 -24.81 -36.82
CA PRO A 736 24.99 -24.42 -36.24
C PRO A 736 25.05 -22.95 -35.83
N TYR A 737 24.50 -22.05 -36.65
CA TYR A 737 24.43 -20.63 -36.31
C TYR A 737 23.55 -20.36 -35.09
N PHE A 738 22.36 -20.98 -35.02
CA PHE A 738 21.46 -20.80 -33.88
C PHE A 738 21.98 -21.43 -32.59
N ASP A 739 22.68 -22.57 -32.67
CA ASP A 739 23.35 -23.20 -31.53
C ASP A 739 24.45 -22.26 -30.99
N ALA A 740 25.25 -21.65 -31.86
CA ALA A 740 26.26 -20.67 -31.49
C ALA A 740 25.66 -19.37 -30.90
N LEU A 741 24.57 -18.87 -31.49
CA LEU A 741 23.85 -17.70 -30.99
C LEU A 741 23.25 -17.98 -29.60
N CYS A 742 22.61 -19.15 -29.42
CA CYS A 742 22.09 -19.55 -28.12
C CYS A 742 23.21 -19.69 -27.09
N ALA A 743 24.35 -20.30 -27.45
CA ALA A 743 25.51 -20.39 -26.58
C ALA A 743 26.03 -19.00 -26.16
N GLN A 744 26.05 -18.02 -27.08
CA GLN A 744 26.46 -16.65 -26.74
C GLN A 744 25.43 -15.93 -25.84
N ILE A 745 24.13 -16.13 -26.07
CA ILE A 745 23.07 -15.59 -25.20
C ILE A 745 23.13 -16.19 -23.79
N GLU A 746 23.45 -17.49 -23.68
CA GLU A 746 23.58 -18.19 -22.40
C GLU A 746 24.91 -17.93 -21.71
N ALA A 747 25.94 -17.44 -22.43
CA ALA A 747 27.23 -17.12 -21.87
C ALA A 747 27.13 -16.03 -20.79
N ASP A 748 27.82 -16.25 -19.67
CA ASP A 748 27.89 -15.31 -18.57
C ASP A 748 28.50 -13.97 -19.03
N GLY A 749 27.90 -12.86 -18.58
CA GLY A 749 28.34 -11.50 -18.90
C GLY A 749 27.87 -10.96 -20.25
N SER A 750 27.26 -11.75 -21.14
CA SER A 750 26.76 -11.28 -22.45
C SER A 750 25.79 -10.09 -22.32
N ALA A 751 24.87 -10.14 -21.36
CA ALA A 751 23.95 -9.04 -21.06
C ALA A 751 24.68 -7.79 -20.56
N ALA A 752 25.73 -7.93 -19.74
CA ALA A 752 26.53 -6.81 -19.23
C ALA A 752 27.34 -6.14 -20.33
N HIS A 753 27.95 -6.91 -21.23
CA HIS A 753 28.61 -6.37 -22.41
C HIS A 753 27.64 -5.61 -23.31
N PHE A 754 26.43 -6.15 -23.55
CA PHE A 754 25.42 -5.45 -24.34
C PHE A 754 24.91 -4.17 -23.66
N TYR A 755 24.69 -4.19 -22.34
CA TYR A 755 24.33 -3.00 -21.58
C TYR A 755 25.41 -1.91 -21.73
N LYS A 756 26.69 -2.27 -21.55
CA LYS A 756 27.82 -1.34 -21.74
C LYS A 756 27.98 -0.86 -23.17
N TYR A 757 27.71 -1.71 -24.15
CA TYR A 757 27.66 -1.32 -25.55
C TYR A 757 26.60 -0.23 -25.78
N LEU A 758 25.39 -0.39 -25.25
CA LEU A 758 24.33 0.64 -25.37
C LEU A 758 24.68 1.93 -24.62
N GLU A 759 25.34 1.83 -23.46
CA GLU A 759 25.80 2.97 -22.68
C GLU A 759 26.78 3.83 -23.49
N SER A 760 27.79 3.22 -24.11
CA SER A 760 28.79 3.90 -24.94
C SER A 760 28.34 4.24 -26.36
N TYR A 761 27.22 3.67 -26.83
CA TYR A 761 26.71 3.88 -28.19
C TYR A 761 26.28 5.33 -28.44
N GLU A 762 26.94 6.02 -29.37
CA GLU A 762 26.62 7.39 -29.75
C GLU A 762 25.45 7.43 -30.75
N CYS A 763 24.37 8.14 -30.40
CA CYS A 763 23.23 8.35 -31.30
C CYS A 763 22.46 9.62 -31.00
N ASP A 764 21.72 10.11 -32.00
CA ASP A 764 20.72 11.15 -31.79
C ASP A 764 19.50 10.56 -31.08
N THR A 765 19.54 10.67 -29.76
CA THR A 765 18.48 10.12 -28.91
C THR A 765 17.14 10.85 -29.09
N GLY A 766 17.10 12.03 -29.74
CA GLY A 766 15.86 12.76 -30.04
C GLY A 766 15.01 12.09 -31.12
N ILE A 767 15.60 11.19 -31.92
CA ILE A 767 14.89 10.37 -32.93
C ILE A 767 13.84 9.46 -32.25
N VAL A 768 14.12 8.99 -31.02
CA VAL A 768 13.22 8.16 -30.21
C VAL A 768 12.79 8.92 -28.95
N GLY A 769 11.51 9.28 -28.88
CA GLY A 769 10.87 9.97 -27.76
C GLY A 769 10.38 11.38 -28.13
N ASP A 770 11.29 12.24 -28.58
CA ASP A 770 11.01 13.67 -28.80
C ASP A 770 10.38 13.93 -30.17
N ARG A 771 11.06 13.48 -31.24
CA ARG A 771 10.59 13.63 -32.63
C ARG A 771 9.83 12.40 -33.12
N ASN A 772 10.24 11.21 -32.68
CA ASN A 772 9.70 9.91 -33.14
C ASN A 772 9.74 9.79 -34.67
N GLU A 773 10.90 10.08 -35.26
CA GLU A 773 11.16 9.93 -36.69
C GLU A 773 11.35 8.45 -37.03
N LEU A 774 10.24 7.76 -37.27
CA LEU A 774 10.26 6.35 -37.60
C LEU A 774 10.85 6.10 -39.00
N PRO A 775 11.83 5.20 -39.15
CA PRO A 775 12.26 4.78 -40.48
C PRO A 775 11.10 4.07 -41.20
N MET A 776 10.85 4.46 -42.46
CA MET A 776 9.86 3.79 -43.29
C MET A 776 10.38 2.43 -43.75
N THR A 777 9.82 1.35 -43.21
CA THR A 777 10.14 -0.02 -43.61
C THR A 777 9.28 -0.47 -44.79
N THR A 778 9.75 -1.46 -45.55
CA THR A 778 8.98 -2.08 -46.64
C THR A 778 7.64 -2.62 -46.14
N THR A 779 7.64 -3.30 -45.00
CA THR A 779 6.43 -3.87 -44.39
C THR A 779 5.45 -2.80 -43.92
N LYS A 780 5.93 -1.68 -43.35
CA LYS A 780 5.05 -0.57 -43.02
C LYS A 780 4.42 0.04 -44.27
N ARG A 781 5.18 0.13 -45.37
CA ARG A 781 4.67 0.59 -46.67
C ARG A 781 3.58 -0.34 -47.21
N GLU A 782 3.85 -1.64 -47.25
CA GLU A 782 2.88 -2.67 -47.67
C GLU A 782 1.59 -2.59 -46.81
N LEU A 783 1.71 -2.45 -45.49
CA LEU A 783 0.56 -2.29 -44.60
C LEU A 783 -0.27 -1.04 -44.90
N LEU A 784 0.39 0.09 -45.19
CA LEU A 784 -0.29 1.31 -45.58
C LEU A 784 -1.01 1.14 -46.91
N GLU A 785 -0.34 0.52 -47.90
CA GLU A 785 -0.92 0.18 -49.20
C GLU A 785 -2.14 -0.73 -49.02
N HIS A 786 -2.03 -1.81 -48.24
CA HIS A 786 -3.13 -2.73 -47.95
C HIS A 786 -4.33 -2.01 -47.29
N ALA A 787 -4.08 -1.04 -46.41
CA ALA A 787 -5.10 -0.26 -45.73
C ALA A 787 -5.79 0.81 -46.62
N LEU A 788 -5.27 1.10 -47.81
CA LEU A 788 -5.86 2.07 -48.73
C LEU A 788 -7.23 1.59 -49.23
N ALA A 789 -8.14 2.55 -49.40
CA ALA A 789 -9.41 2.28 -50.06
C ALA A 789 -9.15 1.80 -51.50
N PRO A 790 -9.95 0.85 -52.02
CA PRO A 790 -9.78 0.33 -53.37
C PRO A 790 -9.77 1.40 -54.47
N GLU A 791 -10.52 2.49 -54.29
CA GLU A 791 -10.54 3.61 -55.23
C GLU A 791 -9.20 4.34 -55.28
N VAL A 792 -8.47 4.41 -54.15
CA VAL A 792 -7.14 5.02 -54.08
C VAL A 792 -6.11 4.10 -54.73
N LYS A 793 -6.17 2.79 -54.43
CA LYS A 793 -5.31 1.77 -55.06
C LYS A 793 -5.46 1.77 -56.59
N PHE A 794 -6.69 1.85 -57.07
CA PHE A 794 -6.98 1.96 -58.49
C PHE A 794 -6.34 3.18 -59.14
N VAL A 795 -6.44 4.36 -58.50
CA VAL A 795 -5.83 5.59 -59.02
C VAL A 795 -4.30 5.47 -59.01
N ILE A 796 -3.70 4.95 -57.95
CA ILE A 796 -2.25 4.69 -57.87
C ILE A 796 -1.81 3.78 -59.02
N ASP A 797 -2.51 2.68 -59.25
CA ASP A 797 -2.17 1.75 -60.33
C ASP A 797 -2.34 2.40 -61.72
N LEU A 798 -3.34 3.26 -61.92
CA LEU A 798 -3.50 4.04 -63.16
C LEU A 798 -2.31 4.98 -63.43
N VAL A 799 -1.75 5.63 -62.40
CA VAL A 799 -0.67 6.62 -62.57
C VAL A 799 0.74 6.04 -62.47
N GLU A 800 1.00 5.13 -61.53
CA GLU A 800 2.34 4.61 -61.22
C GLU A 800 2.64 3.31 -61.95
N LYS A 801 1.63 2.47 -62.20
CA LYS A 801 1.77 1.19 -62.93
C LYS A 801 1.30 1.26 -64.37
N GLU A 802 0.99 2.47 -64.86
CA GLU A 802 0.44 2.74 -66.19
C GLU A 802 -0.72 1.79 -66.55
N GLN A 803 -1.58 1.45 -65.58
CA GLN A 803 -2.72 0.58 -65.86
C GLN A 803 -3.56 1.19 -66.98
N PRO A 804 -3.89 0.39 -68.01
CA PRO A 804 -4.59 0.94 -69.15
C PRO A 804 -6.04 1.28 -68.77
N ILE A 805 -6.61 2.23 -69.49
CA ILE A 805 -8.03 2.58 -69.46
C ILE A 805 -8.63 2.34 -70.85
N TRP A 806 -9.94 2.04 -70.90
CA TRP A 806 -10.64 1.93 -72.17
C TRP A 806 -10.60 3.26 -72.93
N THR A 807 -10.37 3.19 -74.23
CA THR A 807 -10.43 4.35 -75.13
C THR A 807 -11.85 4.93 -75.22
N LEU A 808 -11.96 6.15 -75.74
CA LEU A 808 -13.23 6.91 -75.83
C LEU A 808 -14.32 6.18 -76.64
N ASP A 809 -13.90 5.35 -77.60
CA ASP A 809 -14.71 4.48 -78.45
C ASP A 809 -14.92 3.06 -77.88
N GLY A 810 -14.26 2.71 -76.77
CA GLY A 810 -14.38 1.42 -76.11
C GLY A 810 -13.83 0.25 -76.93
N GLN A 811 -12.83 0.50 -77.78
CA GLN A 811 -12.26 -0.53 -78.68
C GLN A 811 -10.99 -1.20 -78.13
N CYS A 812 -10.14 -0.46 -77.41
CA CYS A 812 -8.89 -1.00 -76.86
C CYS A 812 -8.51 -0.38 -75.51
N TRP A 813 -7.46 -0.93 -74.90
CA TRP A 813 -6.88 -0.54 -73.62
C TRP A 813 -5.59 0.24 -73.87
N GLU A 814 -5.51 1.49 -73.40
CA GLU A 814 -4.30 2.33 -73.51
C GLU A 814 -3.95 3.00 -72.17
N PRO A 815 -2.65 3.23 -71.86
CA PRO A 815 -2.26 4.04 -70.70
C PRO A 815 -2.89 5.43 -70.75
N VAL A 816 -3.15 5.99 -69.57
CA VAL A 816 -3.83 7.28 -69.47
C VAL A 816 -2.96 8.42 -70.02
N LYS A 817 -3.53 9.23 -70.92
CA LYS A 817 -2.81 10.32 -71.61
C LYS A 817 -3.28 11.69 -71.12
N ASP A 818 -2.32 12.56 -70.84
CA ASP A 818 -2.58 13.95 -70.52
C ASP A 818 -3.28 14.67 -71.68
N GLY A 819 -4.33 15.43 -71.38
CA GLY A 819 -5.17 16.17 -72.32
C GLY A 819 -6.35 15.40 -72.89
N GLU A 820 -6.46 14.09 -72.65
CA GLU A 820 -7.57 13.27 -73.15
C GLU A 820 -8.80 13.30 -72.25
N PHE A 821 -9.98 13.06 -72.85
CA PHE A 821 -11.25 13.01 -72.14
C PHE A 821 -11.69 11.57 -71.91
N TYR A 822 -11.87 11.19 -70.64
CA TYR A 822 -12.33 9.85 -70.26
C TYR A 822 -13.77 9.92 -69.72
N PRO A 823 -14.75 9.26 -70.39
CA PRO A 823 -16.12 9.21 -69.90
C PRO A 823 -16.19 8.52 -68.53
N ALA A 824 -17.06 9.02 -67.64
CA ALA A 824 -17.21 8.44 -66.31
C ALA A 824 -17.75 6.99 -66.30
N ALA A 825 -18.25 6.50 -67.44
CA ALA A 825 -18.68 5.10 -67.60
C ALA A 825 -17.44 4.24 -67.72
N THR A 826 -16.62 4.59 -68.70
CA THR A 826 -15.33 4.00 -69.03
C THR A 826 -14.42 3.89 -67.81
N VAL A 827 -14.24 4.97 -67.04
CA VAL A 827 -13.41 4.96 -65.81
C VAL A 827 -13.97 3.97 -64.76
N TYR A 828 -15.30 3.91 -64.62
CA TYR A 828 -15.95 3.03 -63.64
C TYR A 828 -15.92 1.56 -64.06
N ASP A 829 -16.13 1.27 -65.34
CA ASP A 829 -16.07 -0.08 -65.89
C ASP A 829 -14.64 -0.62 -65.80
N THR A 830 -13.64 0.22 -66.08
CA THR A 830 -12.22 -0.10 -65.85
C THR A 830 -11.94 -0.39 -64.38
N TYR A 831 -12.46 0.42 -63.45
CA TYR A 831 -12.35 0.15 -62.01
C TYR A 831 -12.97 -1.19 -61.61
N CYS A 832 -14.16 -1.53 -62.13
CA CYS A 832 -14.82 -2.80 -61.84
C CYS A 832 -13.99 -4.00 -62.32
N LYS A 833 -13.37 -3.89 -63.49
CA LYS A 833 -12.50 -4.95 -64.03
C LYS A 833 -11.19 -5.06 -63.24
N TRP A 834 -10.54 -3.94 -62.93
CA TRP A 834 -9.37 -3.90 -62.07
C TRP A 834 -9.66 -4.52 -60.70
N TRP A 835 -10.85 -4.29 -60.14
CA TRP A 835 -11.32 -4.93 -58.90
C TRP A 835 -11.36 -6.45 -59.01
N ASP A 836 -11.95 -6.97 -60.09
CA ASP A 836 -12.06 -8.41 -60.33
C ASP A 836 -10.68 -9.06 -60.56
N GLU A 837 -9.78 -8.39 -61.28
CA GLU A 837 -8.40 -8.86 -61.55
C GLU A 837 -7.52 -8.87 -60.29
N ASN A 838 -7.74 -7.98 -59.33
CA ASN A 838 -6.98 -7.90 -58.07
C ASN A 838 -7.57 -8.72 -56.91
N GLY A 839 -8.54 -9.61 -57.17
CA GLY A 839 -8.99 -10.63 -56.22
C GLY A 839 -9.69 -10.11 -54.95
N MET A 840 -10.31 -8.92 -54.98
CA MET A 840 -10.96 -8.30 -53.81
C MET A 840 -12.33 -8.96 -53.47
N SER A 841 -12.48 -9.50 -52.26
CA SER A 841 -13.64 -10.33 -51.83
C SER A 841 -14.93 -9.54 -51.48
N ALA A 842 -16.08 -10.25 -51.54
CA ALA A 842 -17.42 -9.69 -51.36
C ALA A 842 -17.77 -9.49 -49.87
N PRO A 843 -17.76 -8.23 -49.40
CA PRO A 843 -19.02 -7.49 -49.33
C PRO A 843 -18.99 -6.12 -50.02
N TYR A 844 -17.88 -5.78 -50.70
CA TYR A 844 -17.60 -4.46 -51.30
C TYR A 844 -17.59 -4.44 -52.84
N ARG A 845 -18.16 -5.46 -53.49
CA ARG A 845 -18.28 -5.48 -54.96
C ARG A 845 -18.89 -4.16 -55.47
N PRO A 846 -18.43 -3.58 -56.59
CA PRO A 846 -18.93 -2.31 -57.12
C PRO A 846 -20.46 -2.20 -57.24
N ALA A 847 -21.19 -3.31 -57.25
CA ALA A 847 -22.65 -3.35 -57.18
C ALA A 847 -23.30 -2.61 -55.98
N LYS A 848 -22.59 -2.35 -54.87
CA LYS A 848 -23.12 -1.59 -53.71
C LYS A 848 -22.94 -0.06 -53.80
N LYS A 849 -21.96 0.44 -54.57
CA LYS A 849 -21.75 1.88 -54.80
C LYS A 849 -22.28 2.24 -56.18
N SER A 850 -23.11 3.27 -56.26
CA SER A 850 -23.57 3.75 -57.58
C SER A 850 -22.40 4.42 -58.33
N ARG A 851 -22.38 4.33 -59.67
CA ARG A 851 -21.39 5.06 -60.52
C ARG A 851 -21.20 6.55 -60.13
N PRO A 852 -22.25 7.30 -59.76
CA PRO A 852 -22.10 8.66 -59.20
C PRO A 852 -21.26 8.75 -57.93
N GLU A 853 -21.36 7.77 -57.04
CA GLU A 853 -20.64 7.75 -55.76
C GLU A 853 -19.15 7.44 -55.96
N PHE A 854 -18.83 6.48 -56.84
CA PHE A 854 -17.46 6.27 -57.29
C PHE A 854 -16.90 7.53 -57.93
N GLN A 855 -17.64 8.16 -58.86
CA GLN A 855 -17.18 9.37 -59.54
C GLN A 855 -16.85 10.49 -58.55
N LYS A 856 -17.68 10.69 -57.52
CA LYS A 856 -17.42 11.69 -56.47
C LYS A 856 -16.11 11.40 -55.71
N GLN A 857 -15.85 10.12 -55.37
CA GLN A 857 -14.63 9.72 -54.67
C GLN A 857 -13.40 9.83 -55.57
N PHE A 858 -13.51 9.38 -56.83
CA PHE A 858 -12.45 9.47 -57.83
C PHE A 858 -12.02 10.91 -58.08
N LEU A 859 -12.95 11.85 -58.26
CA LEU A 859 -12.65 13.29 -58.37
C LEU A 859 -11.99 13.84 -57.10
N LYS A 860 -12.45 13.40 -55.92
CA LYS A 860 -11.85 13.82 -54.65
C LYS A 860 -10.40 13.36 -54.52
N ILE A 861 -10.09 12.12 -54.93
CA ILE A 861 -8.73 11.54 -54.89
C ILE A 861 -7.84 12.25 -55.91
N THR A 862 -8.24 12.23 -57.18
CA THR A 862 -7.44 12.78 -58.29
C THR A 862 -7.33 14.32 -58.27
N GLY A 863 -8.34 15.02 -57.75
CA GLY A 863 -8.44 16.48 -57.85
C GLY A 863 -8.89 16.99 -59.22
N LEU A 864 -9.25 16.08 -60.13
CA LEU A 864 -9.79 16.43 -61.44
C LEU A 864 -11.19 17.04 -61.32
N VAL A 865 -11.59 17.79 -62.33
CA VAL A 865 -12.93 18.39 -62.44
C VAL A 865 -13.74 17.60 -63.47
N SER A 866 -15.04 17.39 -63.18
CA SER A 866 -15.91 16.74 -64.15
C SER A 866 -16.32 17.72 -65.25
N GLU A 867 -16.25 17.26 -66.50
CA GLU A 867 -16.67 18.01 -67.68
C GLU A 867 -17.68 17.23 -68.52
N LYS A 868 -18.42 17.95 -69.38
CA LYS A 868 -19.37 17.36 -70.33
C LYS A 868 -18.86 17.56 -71.75
N ARG A 869 -18.62 16.47 -72.49
CA ARG A 869 -18.27 16.45 -73.92
C ARG A 869 -19.15 15.45 -74.66
N LEU A 870 -19.68 15.84 -75.83
CA LEU A 870 -20.48 14.96 -76.71
C LEU A 870 -21.56 14.17 -75.94
N ASP A 871 -22.32 14.88 -75.10
CA ASP A 871 -23.36 14.34 -74.20
C ASP A 871 -22.94 13.32 -73.13
N LYS A 872 -21.66 13.01 -73.01
CA LYS A 872 -21.10 12.19 -71.94
C LYS A 872 -20.48 13.07 -70.84
N ARG A 873 -20.74 12.73 -69.56
CA ARG A 873 -20.00 13.29 -68.42
C ARG A 873 -18.74 12.46 -68.17
N GLY A 874 -17.62 13.12 -67.92
CA GLY A 874 -16.32 12.50 -67.73
C GLY A 874 -15.33 13.41 -67.05
N VAL A 875 -14.04 13.12 -67.22
CA VAL A 875 -12.91 13.92 -66.75
C VAL A 875 -11.96 14.17 -67.91
N ILE A 876 -11.37 15.37 -67.97
CA ILE A 876 -10.14 15.56 -68.75
C ILE A 876 -8.99 15.15 -67.84
N TRP A 877 -8.20 14.19 -68.28
CA TRP A 877 -7.00 13.81 -67.56
C TRP A 877 -5.93 14.86 -67.82
N ASN A 878 -5.75 15.81 -66.93
CA ASN A 878 -4.76 16.87 -67.09
C ASN A 878 -3.77 16.85 -65.93
N ASN A 879 -2.57 16.35 -66.21
CA ASN A 879 -1.38 16.40 -65.38
C ASN A 879 -1.26 15.23 -64.39
N THR A 880 -0.85 14.06 -64.89
CA THR A 880 -0.46 12.88 -64.10
C THR A 880 0.51 13.24 -62.96
N ALA A 881 1.49 14.11 -63.22
CA ALA A 881 2.46 14.54 -62.20
C ALA A 881 1.82 15.30 -61.02
N ASN A 882 0.77 16.09 -61.27
CA ASN A 882 0.00 16.76 -60.20
C ASN A 882 -0.83 15.77 -59.38
N ILE A 883 -1.39 14.74 -60.03
CA ILE A 883 -2.12 13.67 -59.33
C ILE A 883 -1.16 12.91 -58.41
N ILE A 884 0.02 12.52 -58.92
CA ILE A 884 1.08 11.86 -58.12
C ILE A 884 1.51 12.75 -56.95
N LYS A 885 1.79 14.04 -57.20
CA LYS A 885 2.16 15.00 -56.16
C LYS A 885 1.07 15.16 -55.09
N LYS A 886 -0.19 15.12 -55.48
CA LYS A 886 -1.33 15.19 -54.56
C LYS A 886 -1.50 13.90 -53.76
N LEU A 887 -1.40 12.73 -54.39
CA LEU A 887 -1.41 11.43 -53.70
C LEU A 887 -0.30 11.37 -52.65
N GLY A 888 0.88 11.88 -52.99
CA GLY A 888 1.98 12.03 -52.05
C GLY A 888 1.64 12.97 -50.89
N ARG A 889 1.13 14.19 -51.18
CA ARG A 889 0.74 15.16 -50.14
C ARG A 889 -0.34 14.63 -49.19
N ASP A 890 -1.30 13.88 -49.72
CA ASP A 890 -2.40 13.28 -48.96
C ASP A 890 -1.97 11.99 -48.22
N GLY A 891 -0.69 11.60 -48.35
CA GLY A 891 -0.09 10.47 -47.63
C GLY A 891 -0.47 9.10 -48.19
N TYR A 892 -0.90 9.04 -49.46
CA TYR A 892 -1.29 7.81 -50.14
C TYR A 892 -0.13 7.12 -50.85
N THR A 893 0.90 7.85 -51.28
CA THR A 893 2.07 7.29 -51.97
C THR A 893 3.37 7.74 -51.31
N ALA A 894 4.38 6.85 -51.35
CA ALA A 894 5.64 7.03 -50.63
C ALA A 894 6.53 8.14 -51.23
N GLU A 895 6.29 8.57 -52.47
CA GLU A 895 7.17 9.52 -53.18
C GLU A 895 7.19 10.92 -52.55
N ALA A 896 6.14 11.34 -51.84
CA ALA A 896 6.19 12.58 -51.05
C ALA A 896 6.67 12.40 -49.60
N MET A 897 6.84 11.16 -49.13
CA MET A 897 7.54 10.90 -47.86
C MET A 897 9.06 10.80 -48.05
N ALA A 898 9.53 10.68 -49.29
CA ALA A 898 10.96 10.59 -49.64
C ALA A 898 11.57 11.91 -50.15
N CYS A 899 10.76 12.95 -50.43
CA CYS A 899 11.22 14.19 -51.08
C CYS A 899 11.13 15.48 -50.25
N GLU A 900 10.94 15.40 -48.94
CA GLU A 900 11.32 16.49 -48.02
C GLU A 900 12.23 15.92 -46.93
N GLY A 901 13.53 15.98 -47.19
CA GLY A 901 14.62 15.48 -46.34
C GLY A 901 15.93 15.39 -47.09
#